data_AF-A0A378TLR8-F1
#
_entry.id   AF-A0A378TLR8-F1
#
_cell.length_a   1.000
_cell.length_b   1.000
_cell.length_c   1.000
_cell.angle_alpha   90.00
_cell.angle_beta   90.00
_cell.angle_gamma   90.00
#
_symmetry.space_group_name_H-M   'P 1'
#
loop_
_entity.id
_entity.type
_entity.pdbx_description
1 polymer ?
#
loop_
_entity_poly.entity_id
_entity_poly.type
_entity_poly.pdbx_seq_one_letter_code
_entity_poly.pdbx_strand_id
1 'polypeptide(L)'
;MNNTANPGDEARSKVNGDNVHELFADVADPDADGHAKSPYAQRPVKLAEDAQFGSPQAATTVGGLYAAEHGKARGTLTDGGYKAVAALRSVSVVDAKSLGLIDHTPSEADVARWYHEGGYGQWEPTEASVLRAGMKTAMKGLDATRKVALTTVDALAGNGVPWAVRAAARAAADNLDSGVKAKTYSFTLTELYNDYDAATEDLIGLPPMTTETRLASLRLLRTWFKAEDARALSEGRELEAARAIGEVPEWEWFKPNNRANDRAPHLVAGLLKGGEASSALLVAQRKAGKSTACDEIAHALATGGRAFGQLATALPDGWRVVVLDTEMADEDIIDTYARCGPLINAGRVLYADLIGRAALLDVRTEKALAYWDDKIPEHSVIIIDCLGPLLSAAGISENSSDVAMILDGLVTLAKRRRSVLVVVHHLGKDETQGARGHSSMEGKFGAVLKLTYHGDEPGDNQPRFLSAYGRRGIGLGGRRKITRDADGHLVMDGDATATAGAAHAEQRQLDESIFELINMYPLLSVTGLAETQAAKTSKWSGEAIRSALDRLASAGRAVNLGNGGGHMWVPQWLRDPTADHDRHMHTAETANSIAVEGSTAHEAAVRVCVEAVCALVKRDPTQAGLPETKMLTAVRKPGYPPRKVHIVAWTRWKAACDAASAGQLSPVVITDPDQVLSLPTPEWSKGQGVYRLGVGPSDK
;
A
#
# COMPACT_ATOMS: atom_id res chain seq x y z
N MET A 1 4.09 46.41 24.57
CA MET A 1 4.97 47.09 25.54
C MET A 1 6.36 47.07 24.94
N ASN A 2 6.77 48.22 24.41
CA ASN A 2 8.06 48.46 23.77
C ASN A 2 9.16 48.55 24.83
N ASN A 3 10.34 48.02 24.53
CA ASN A 3 11.57 48.63 25.04
C ASN A 3 12.74 48.35 24.08
N THR A 4 12.96 49.32 23.21
CA THR A 4 14.18 49.52 22.42
C THR A 4 15.05 50.53 23.15
N ALA A 5 16.31 50.21 23.42
CA ALA A 5 17.32 51.20 23.79
C ALA A 5 18.69 50.77 23.27
N ASN A 6 19.14 51.49 22.23
CA ASN A 6 20.55 51.66 21.86
C ASN A 6 21.26 52.52 22.92
N PRO A 7 22.55 52.28 23.14
CA PRO A 7 23.56 53.28 22.78
C PRO A 7 24.81 52.58 22.18
N GLY A 8 25.69 53.17 21.39
CA GLY A 8 25.93 54.55 20.97
C GLY A 8 27.27 54.51 20.25
N ASP A 9 27.35 55.18 19.11
CA ASP A 9 28.57 55.39 18.31
C ASP A 9 29.56 56.27 19.07
N GLU A 10 30.78 55.78 19.31
CA GLU A 10 31.95 56.64 19.53
C GLU A 10 33.20 56.11 18.78
N ALA A 11 33.59 56.91 17.79
CA ALA A 11 34.95 57.21 17.32
C ALA A 11 36.02 56.09 17.33
N ARG A 12 36.17 55.39 16.19
CA ARG A 12 37.45 54.77 15.80
C ARG A 12 38.31 55.79 15.06
N SER A 13 39.31 56.34 15.74
CA SER A 13 40.38 57.09 15.10
C SER A 13 41.23 56.15 14.23
N LYS A 14 41.61 56.64 13.05
CA LYS A 14 42.59 56.01 12.17
C LYS A 14 43.97 56.10 12.84
N VAL A 15 44.56 54.95 13.17
CA VAL A 15 46.00 54.86 13.36
C VAL A 15 46.59 54.46 12.01
N ASN A 16 47.39 55.36 11.43
CA ASN A 16 48.21 55.09 10.25
C ASN A 16 49.17 53.94 10.56
N GLY A 17 49.13 52.90 9.73
CA GLY A 17 50.17 51.89 9.67
C GLY A 17 51.35 52.44 8.89
N ASP A 18 52.35 52.93 9.63
CA ASP A 18 53.73 53.14 9.19
C ASP A 18 54.56 53.26 10.47
N ASN A 19 54.87 52.11 11.10
CA ASN A 19 55.98 51.88 12.05
C ASN A 19 55.85 50.50 12.73
N VAL A 20 56.16 49.41 12.01
CA VAL A 20 56.34 48.08 12.63
C VAL A 20 57.67 47.43 12.20
N HIS A 21 58.62 48.22 11.69
CA HIS A 21 59.99 47.79 11.43
C HIS A 21 60.97 48.58 12.29
N GLU A 22 60.93 48.38 13.61
CA GLU A 22 62.04 48.64 14.54
C GLU A 22 61.60 48.27 15.97
N LEU A 23 61.59 46.97 16.31
CA LEU A 23 61.39 46.53 17.71
C LEU A 23 62.10 45.20 18.05
N PHE A 24 63.15 44.84 17.29
CA PHE A 24 64.06 43.75 17.65
C PHE A 24 65.51 44.11 17.30
N ALA A 25 66.05 45.07 18.03
CA ALA A 25 67.49 45.26 18.15
C ALA A 25 67.79 45.71 19.58
N ASP A 26 67.50 44.83 20.55
CA ASP A 26 68.08 44.95 21.89
C ASP A 26 69.58 44.66 21.79
N VAL A 27 70.36 45.72 21.52
CA VAL A 27 71.77 45.76 21.84
C VAL A 27 71.84 45.87 23.35
N ALA A 28 72.26 44.78 24.01
CA ALA A 28 72.47 44.77 25.45
C ALA A 28 73.41 45.90 25.84
N ASP A 29 72.91 46.83 26.67
CA ASP A 29 73.70 47.87 27.29
C ASP A 29 74.80 47.18 28.13
N PRO A 30 76.09 47.31 27.76
CA PRO A 30 77.16 46.68 28.51
C PRO A 30 77.21 47.28 29.91
N ASP A 31 77.62 46.49 30.90
CA ASP A 31 77.94 47.04 32.21
C ASP A 31 79.11 48.03 32.11
N ALA A 32 79.37 48.77 33.19
CA ALA A 32 80.39 49.83 33.23
C ALA A 32 81.82 49.36 32.86
N ASP A 33 82.02 48.04 32.74
CA ASP A 33 83.29 47.38 32.39
C ASP A 33 83.28 46.71 30.99
N GLY A 34 82.21 46.85 30.20
CA GLY A 34 82.19 46.41 28.80
C GLY A 34 81.89 44.91 28.57
N HIS A 35 81.36 44.20 29.57
CA HIS A 35 80.99 42.80 29.43
C HIS A 35 79.51 42.63 29.02
N ALA A 36 79.26 41.76 28.05
CA ALA A 36 77.90 41.37 27.69
C ALA A 36 77.24 40.73 28.92
N LYS A 37 76.11 41.29 29.39
CA LYS A 37 75.37 40.77 30.54
C LYS A 37 75.15 39.27 30.38
N SER A 38 75.66 38.51 31.34
CA SER A 38 75.53 37.06 31.37
C SER A 38 74.07 36.63 31.18
N PRO A 39 73.76 35.65 30.31
CA PRO A 39 72.38 35.15 30.12
C PRO A 39 71.75 34.60 31.42
N TYR A 40 72.55 34.41 32.47
CA TYR A 40 72.08 34.05 33.81
C TYR A 40 71.46 35.22 34.60
N ALA A 41 71.65 36.48 34.18
CA ALA A 41 71.05 37.66 34.83
C ALA A 41 69.60 37.93 34.38
N GLN A 42 69.16 37.40 33.23
CA GLN A 42 67.75 37.46 32.79
C GLN A 42 66.89 36.31 33.32
N ARG A 43 67.53 35.28 33.89
CA ARG A 43 66.86 34.11 34.46
C ARG A 43 65.88 34.44 35.59
N PRO A 44 66.17 35.37 36.54
CA PRO A 44 65.24 35.75 37.59
C PRO A 44 64.00 36.47 37.06
N VAL A 45 64.15 37.31 36.03
CA VAL A 45 63.06 38.05 35.41
C VAL A 45 62.11 37.10 34.69
N LYS A 46 62.66 36.19 33.87
CA LYS A 46 61.85 35.16 33.20
C LYS A 46 61.15 34.21 34.19
N LEU A 47 61.81 33.81 35.26
CA LEU A 47 61.19 32.95 36.29
C LEU A 47 60.05 33.67 37.05
N ALA A 48 60.19 34.98 37.28
CA ALA A 48 59.13 35.79 37.92
C ALA A 48 57.94 36.03 36.98
N GLU A 49 58.22 36.27 35.69
CA GLU A 49 57.19 36.37 34.65
C GLU A 49 56.48 35.05 34.40
N ASP A 50 57.23 33.94 34.32
CA ASP A 50 56.66 32.60 34.19
C ASP A 50 55.71 32.33 35.37
N ALA A 51 56.12 32.67 36.59
CA ALA A 51 55.27 32.53 37.79
C ALA A 51 53.99 33.39 37.77
N GLN A 52 53.95 34.48 37.00
CA GLN A 52 52.76 35.31 36.83
C GLN A 52 51.75 34.70 35.83
N PHE A 53 52.24 34.05 34.77
CA PHE A 53 51.41 33.63 33.65
C PHE A 53 51.19 32.12 33.53
N GLY A 54 51.99 31.26 34.19
CA GLY A 54 51.75 29.82 34.20
C GLY A 54 52.96 28.96 34.54
N SER A 55 53.01 27.74 33.99
CA SER A 55 54.14 26.84 34.18
C SER A 55 55.27 27.19 33.20
N PRO A 56 56.56 27.15 33.63
CA PRO A 56 57.69 27.26 32.71
C PRO A 56 57.90 25.99 31.87
N GLN A 57 57.09 24.94 32.09
CA GLN A 57 57.16 23.71 31.32
C GLN A 57 56.75 23.95 29.86
N ALA A 58 57.38 23.19 28.96
CA ALA A 58 57.05 23.23 27.54
C ALA A 58 55.58 22.87 27.34
N ALA A 59 54.82 23.74 26.67
CA ALA A 59 53.44 23.48 26.35
C ALA A 59 53.36 22.29 25.38
N THR A 60 52.49 21.32 25.69
CA THR A 60 52.23 20.19 24.79
C THR A 60 51.16 20.54 23.74
N THR A 61 50.29 21.49 24.06
CA THR A 61 49.30 22.08 23.16
C THR A 61 49.33 23.61 23.25
N VAL A 62 48.89 24.29 22.19
CA VAL A 62 48.62 25.73 22.17
C VAL A 62 47.19 25.97 21.68
N GLY A 63 46.59 27.13 21.94
CA GLY A 63 45.30 27.47 21.36
C GLY A 63 45.39 27.61 19.82
N GLY A 64 44.31 27.33 19.10
CA GLY A 64 44.30 27.42 17.63
C GLY A 64 44.58 28.82 17.12
N LEU A 65 44.08 29.85 17.80
CA LEU A 65 44.35 31.26 17.49
C LEU A 65 45.85 31.60 17.57
N TYR A 66 46.54 31.12 18.61
CA TYR A 66 47.98 31.27 18.74
C TYR A 66 48.72 30.67 17.54
N ALA A 67 48.41 29.41 17.19
CA ALA A 67 49.03 28.74 16.04
C ALA A 67 48.70 29.42 14.70
N ALA A 68 47.49 29.99 14.56
CA ALA A 68 47.05 30.69 13.36
C ALA A 68 47.81 32.02 13.17
N GLU A 69 48.00 32.80 14.23
CA GLU A 69 48.74 34.07 14.18
C GLU A 69 50.20 33.86 13.80
N HIS A 70 50.87 32.90 14.46
CA HIS A 70 52.23 32.53 14.10
C HIS A 70 52.32 31.98 12.67
N GLY A 71 51.37 31.15 12.24
CA GLY A 71 51.34 30.64 10.87
C GLY A 71 51.14 31.75 9.83
N LYS A 72 50.28 32.72 10.13
CA LYS A 72 50.01 33.88 9.26
C LYS A 72 51.24 34.78 9.13
N ALA A 73 51.90 35.10 10.24
CA ALA A 73 53.14 35.88 10.25
C ALA A 73 54.26 35.22 9.43
N ARG A 74 54.25 33.89 9.37
CA ARG A 74 55.22 33.09 8.60
C ARG A 74 54.82 32.86 7.14
N GLY A 75 53.66 33.36 6.71
CA GLY A 75 53.13 33.13 5.36
C GLY A 75 52.71 31.68 5.08
N THR A 76 52.54 30.84 6.11
CA THR A 76 52.14 29.43 5.95
C THR A 76 50.63 29.24 5.85
N LEU A 77 49.85 30.29 6.15
CA LEU A 77 48.38 30.28 6.12
C LEU A 77 47.80 31.30 5.13
N THR A 78 46.84 30.83 4.32
CA THR A 78 45.91 31.69 3.59
C THR A 78 44.90 32.32 4.55
N ASP A 79 44.09 33.28 4.10
CA ASP A 79 43.05 33.88 4.97
C ASP A 79 42.01 32.84 5.43
N GLY A 80 41.66 31.89 4.55
CA GLY A 80 40.81 30.76 4.90
C GLY A 80 41.50 29.86 5.94
N GLY A 81 42.77 29.53 5.69
CA GLY A 81 43.58 28.71 6.60
C GLY A 81 43.72 29.32 7.99
N TYR A 82 43.94 30.64 8.06
CA TYR A 82 43.97 31.37 9.31
C TYR A 82 42.66 31.22 10.09
N LYS A 83 41.51 31.50 9.46
CA LYS A 83 40.20 31.40 10.13
C LYS A 83 39.92 29.98 10.64
N ALA A 84 40.22 28.96 9.83
CA ALA A 84 39.97 27.57 10.19
C ALA A 84 40.90 27.07 11.30
N VAL A 85 42.20 27.42 11.27
CA VAL A 85 43.14 27.07 12.35
C VAL A 85 42.81 27.84 13.63
N ALA A 86 42.45 29.13 13.52
CA ALA A 86 42.08 29.96 14.67
C ALA A 86 40.82 29.46 15.38
N ALA A 87 39.89 28.84 14.65
CA ALA A 87 38.68 28.25 15.20
C ALA A 87 38.92 26.95 15.98
N LEU A 88 40.11 26.33 15.87
CA LEU A 88 40.46 25.16 16.66
C LEU A 88 40.65 25.55 18.13
N ARG A 89 40.06 24.78 19.05
CA ARG A 89 40.21 25.04 20.49
C ARG A 89 41.67 24.96 20.92
N SER A 90 42.38 23.96 20.42
CA SER A 90 43.78 23.67 20.75
C SER A 90 44.42 22.81 19.66
N VAL A 91 45.74 22.92 19.49
CA VAL A 91 46.54 22.13 18.56
C VAL A 91 47.81 21.61 19.26
N SER A 92 48.27 20.43 18.85
CA SER A 92 49.53 19.84 19.32
C SER A 92 50.71 20.72 18.87
N VAL A 93 51.59 21.09 19.81
CA VAL A 93 52.80 21.89 19.52
C VAL A 93 53.73 21.13 18.56
N VAL A 94 53.87 19.82 18.76
CA VAL A 94 54.69 18.95 17.90
C VAL A 94 54.15 18.98 16.46
N ASP A 95 52.84 18.83 16.30
CA ASP A 95 52.23 18.81 14.98
C ASP A 95 52.27 20.20 14.32
N ALA A 96 51.96 21.27 15.07
CA ALA A 96 51.97 22.64 14.58
C ALA A 96 53.37 23.05 14.10
N LYS A 97 54.41 22.64 14.83
CA LYS A 97 55.80 22.81 14.42
C LYS A 97 56.14 22.01 13.17
N SER A 98 55.70 20.75 13.09
CA SER A 98 55.91 19.90 11.91
C SER A 98 55.25 20.44 10.63
N LEU A 99 54.23 21.28 10.77
CA LEU A 99 53.51 21.94 9.67
C LEU A 99 53.98 23.38 9.44
N GLY A 100 54.97 23.86 10.21
CA GLY A 100 55.55 25.20 10.07
C GLY A 100 54.64 26.34 10.56
N LEU A 101 53.59 26.04 11.33
CA LEU A 101 52.72 27.05 11.95
C LEU A 101 53.45 27.80 13.06
N ILE A 102 54.27 27.09 13.83
CA ILE A 102 55.17 27.64 14.86
C ILE A 102 56.58 27.11 14.62
N ASP A 103 57.61 27.84 15.02
CA ASP A 103 59.02 27.45 14.87
C ASP A 103 59.72 27.12 16.18
N HIS A 104 59.08 27.42 17.30
CA HIS A 104 59.61 27.21 18.63
C HIS A 104 58.68 26.30 19.45
N THR A 105 59.11 26.00 20.66
CA THR A 105 58.36 25.20 21.63
C THR A 105 58.05 26.12 22.80
N PRO A 106 56.90 26.81 22.79
CA PRO A 106 56.58 27.79 23.84
C PRO A 106 56.38 27.08 25.19
N SER A 107 56.68 27.76 26.30
CA SER A 107 56.22 27.31 27.62
C SER A 107 54.72 27.57 27.79
N GLU A 108 54.08 26.95 28.78
CA GLU A 108 52.69 27.28 29.10
C GLU A 108 52.53 28.75 29.48
N ALA A 109 53.50 29.31 30.21
CA ALA A 109 53.55 30.73 30.53
C ALA A 109 53.70 31.61 29.29
N ASP A 110 54.51 31.22 28.29
CA ASP A 110 54.66 31.97 27.03
C ASP A 110 53.32 32.09 26.28
N VAL A 111 52.55 30.98 26.22
CA VAL A 111 51.23 30.96 25.57
C VAL A 111 50.22 31.78 26.37
N ALA A 112 50.16 31.60 27.69
CA ALA A 112 49.24 32.34 28.56
C ALA A 112 49.49 33.86 28.51
N ARG A 113 50.76 34.28 28.52
CA ARG A 113 51.15 35.68 28.38
C ARG A 113 50.69 36.25 27.04
N TRP A 114 50.91 35.54 25.94
CA TRP A 114 50.46 35.96 24.61
C TRP A 114 48.95 36.20 24.55
N TYR A 115 48.16 35.32 25.17
CA TYR A 115 46.70 35.47 25.27
C TYR A 115 46.30 36.68 26.14
N HIS A 116 47.01 36.91 27.24
CA HIS A 116 46.78 38.06 28.12
C HIS A 116 47.09 39.39 27.44
N GLU A 117 48.28 39.52 26.84
CA GLU A 117 48.74 40.73 26.15
C GLU A 117 47.88 41.07 24.92
N GLY A 118 47.43 40.04 24.19
CA GLY A 118 46.53 40.21 23.04
C GLY A 118 45.08 40.51 23.40
N GLY A 119 44.70 40.49 24.69
CA GLY A 119 43.33 40.71 25.12
C GLY A 119 42.36 39.58 24.73
N TYR A 120 42.88 38.36 24.48
CA TYR A 120 42.10 37.20 24.03
C TYR A 120 41.50 36.36 25.17
N GLY A 121 41.67 36.81 26.42
CA GLY A 121 41.22 36.11 27.62
C GLY A 121 42.27 35.18 28.21
N GLN A 122 41.89 34.36 29.18
CA GLN A 122 42.78 33.39 29.82
C GLN A 122 42.86 32.12 28.98
N TRP A 123 44.09 31.68 28.66
CA TRP A 123 44.31 30.38 28.02
C TRP A 123 44.26 29.26 29.05
N GLU A 124 43.44 28.25 28.78
CA GLU A 124 43.41 27.01 29.55
C GLU A 124 43.95 25.86 28.70
N PRO A 125 45.05 25.20 29.09
CA PRO A 125 45.59 24.05 28.38
C PRO A 125 44.54 22.94 28.26
N THR A 126 44.31 22.47 27.05
CA THR A 126 43.38 21.36 26.77
C THR A 126 44.04 20.39 25.81
N GLU A 127 43.57 19.14 25.79
CA GLU A 127 43.99 18.17 24.78
C GLU A 127 43.74 18.72 23.37
N ALA A 128 44.61 18.36 22.42
CA ALA A 128 44.53 18.86 21.05
C ALA A 128 43.16 18.53 20.43
N SER A 129 42.47 19.56 19.94
CA SER A 129 41.12 19.42 19.40
C SER A 129 41.05 18.64 18.08
N VAL A 130 42.18 18.52 17.37
CA VAL A 130 42.33 17.75 16.14
C VAL A 130 43.71 17.09 16.09
N LEU A 131 43.78 15.96 15.38
CA LEU A 131 45.05 15.33 15.00
C LEU A 131 45.74 16.11 13.87
N ARG A 132 46.99 15.76 13.56
CA ARG A 132 47.77 16.34 12.46
C ARG A 132 47.01 16.41 11.13
N ALA A 133 46.22 15.40 10.79
CA ALA A 133 45.39 15.37 9.58
C ALA A 133 44.34 16.48 9.56
N GLY A 134 43.62 16.67 10.68
CA GLY A 134 42.63 17.75 10.80
C GLY A 134 43.28 19.13 10.77
N MET A 135 44.49 19.28 11.31
CA MET A 135 45.23 20.54 11.18
C MET A 135 45.66 20.82 9.74
N LYS A 136 46.13 19.83 8.97
CA LYS A 136 46.39 20.00 7.53
C LYS A 136 45.15 20.45 6.78
N THR A 137 44.00 19.86 7.09
CA THR A 137 42.69 20.26 6.54
C THR A 137 42.34 21.71 6.92
N ALA A 138 42.55 22.10 8.18
CA ALA A 138 42.36 23.47 8.64
C ALA A 138 43.27 24.48 7.93
N MET A 139 44.54 24.15 7.68
CA MET A 139 45.46 25.02 6.93
C MET A 139 44.98 25.31 5.50
N LYS A 140 44.14 24.45 4.92
CA LYS A 140 43.51 24.64 3.60
C LYS A 140 42.23 25.49 3.65
N GLY A 141 41.83 25.95 4.84
CA GLY A 141 40.62 26.75 5.05
C GLY A 141 39.35 25.95 5.24
N LEU A 142 39.47 24.65 5.55
CA LEU A 142 38.35 23.77 5.84
C LEU A 142 38.15 23.63 7.35
N ASP A 143 36.91 23.71 7.83
CA ASP A 143 36.60 23.33 9.21
C ASP A 143 36.75 21.81 9.36
N ALA A 144 37.86 21.40 9.97
CA ALA A 144 38.26 20.01 10.14
C ALA A 144 37.23 19.17 10.91
N THR A 145 36.42 19.80 11.76
CA THR A 145 35.42 19.14 12.62
C THR A 145 34.02 19.15 12.01
N ARG A 146 33.80 19.96 10.96
CA ARG A 146 32.52 20.04 10.27
C ARG A 146 32.17 18.70 9.65
N LYS A 147 30.99 18.20 10.02
CA LYS A 147 30.42 16.97 9.46
C LYS A 147 29.50 17.29 8.28
N VAL A 148 29.55 16.46 7.26
CA VAL A 148 28.67 16.43 6.08
C VAL A 148 27.82 15.16 6.17
N ALA A 149 26.53 15.28 5.88
CA ALA A 149 25.60 14.16 5.95
C ALA A 149 25.85 13.14 4.83
N LEU A 150 25.65 11.84 5.10
CA LEU A 150 25.76 10.79 4.08
C LEU A 150 24.82 11.04 2.90
N THR A 151 23.61 11.56 3.11
CA THR A 151 22.68 11.88 2.00
C THR A 151 23.25 12.90 1.02
N THR A 152 24.07 13.85 1.49
CA THR A 152 24.74 14.82 0.63
C THR A 152 25.83 14.14 -0.19
N VAL A 153 26.63 13.28 0.46
CA VAL A 153 27.66 12.48 -0.22
C VAL A 153 27.03 11.52 -1.24
N ASP A 154 25.93 10.86 -0.90
CA ASP A 154 25.19 9.96 -1.78
C ASP A 154 24.60 10.69 -3.00
N ALA A 155 24.04 11.89 -2.81
CA ALA A 155 23.56 12.70 -3.94
C ALA A 155 24.70 13.08 -4.91
N LEU A 156 25.88 13.42 -4.39
CA LEU A 156 27.07 13.68 -5.21
C LEU A 156 27.58 12.42 -5.90
N ALA A 157 27.54 11.27 -5.22
CA ALA A 157 27.86 9.98 -5.80
C ALA A 157 26.92 9.63 -6.97
N GLY A 158 25.61 9.90 -6.83
CA GLY A 158 24.62 9.75 -7.89
C GLY A 158 24.86 10.65 -9.10
N ASN A 159 25.53 11.79 -8.89
CA ASN A 159 25.99 12.69 -9.95
C ASN A 159 27.38 12.30 -10.53
N GLY A 160 27.97 11.19 -10.08
CA GLY A 160 29.24 10.68 -10.59
C GLY A 160 30.49 11.36 -10.01
N VAL A 161 30.38 12.11 -8.91
CA VAL A 161 31.55 12.75 -8.27
C VAL A 161 32.48 11.67 -7.68
N PRO A 162 33.73 11.51 -8.17
CA PRO A 162 34.51 10.30 -7.88
C PRO A 162 34.82 10.04 -6.40
N TRP A 163 35.18 11.07 -5.62
CA TRP A 163 35.46 10.93 -4.19
C TRP A 163 34.18 10.55 -3.42
N ALA A 164 33.04 11.10 -3.83
CA ALA A 164 31.76 10.83 -3.19
C ALA A 164 31.27 9.40 -3.47
N VAL A 165 31.50 8.87 -4.68
CA VAL A 165 31.24 7.46 -5.02
C VAL A 165 32.02 6.52 -4.09
N ARG A 166 33.31 6.79 -3.86
CA ARG A 166 34.14 5.99 -2.94
C ARG A 166 33.63 6.08 -1.49
N ALA A 167 33.30 7.28 -1.02
CA ALA A 167 32.79 7.49 0.33
C ALA A 167 31.44 6.81 0.56
N ALA A 168 30.49 6.97 -0.38
CA ALA A 168 29.19 6.30 -0.32
C ALA A 168 29.33 4.77 -0.36
N ALA A 169 30.19 4.23 -1.23
CA ALA A 169 30.47 2.79 -1.30
C ALA A 169 31.07 2.26 0.02
N ARG A 170 31.97 3.02 0.65
CA ARG A 170 32.52 2.65 1.97
C ARG A 170 31.44 2.65 3.05
N ALA A 171 30.59 3.67 3.10
CA ALA A 171 29.47 3.71 4.04
C ALA A 171 28.48 2.55 3.83
N ALA A 172 28.22 2.15 2.58
CA ALA A 172 27.40 0.99 2.27
C ALA A 172 28.04 -0.32 2.77
N ALA A 173 29.34 -0.51 2.57
CA ALA A 173 30.07 -1.67 3.08
C ALA A 173 30.09 -1.72 4.62
N ASP A 174 30.40 -0.61 5.28
CA ASP A 174 30.36 -0.50 6.75
C ASP A 174 28.93 -0.72 7.30
N ASN A 175 27.90 -0.43 6.49
CA ASN A 175 26.50 -0.69 6.86
C ASN A 175 26.17 -2.19 6.90
N LEU A 176 26.83 -3.00 6.09
CA LEU A 176 26.64 -4.46 6.06
C LEU A 176 27.51 -5.19 7.08
N ASP A 177 28.66 -4.62 7.46
CA ASP A 177 29.56 -5.23 8.45
C ASP A 177 29.01 -5.09 9.88
N SER A 178 28.74 -6.23 10.55
CA SER A 178 28.32 -6.28 11.95
C SER A 178 29.43 -5.92 12.94
N GLY A 179 30.71 -6.01 12.53
CA GLY A 179 31.87 -5.62 13.32
C GLY A 179 32.03 -4.10 13.46
N VAL A 180 31.41 -3.31 12.58
CA VAL A 180 31.44 -1.85 12.64
C VAL A 180 30.42 -1.35 13.68
N LYS A 181 30.92 -0.93 14.85
CA LYS A 181 30.10 -0.47 15.99
C LYS A 181 29.25 0.77 15.69
N ALA A 182 29.74 1.67 14.83
CA ALA A 182 29.08 2.93 14.51
C ALA A 182 28.84 3.02 13.00
N LYS A 183 27.57 2.95 12.58
CA LYS A 183 27.21 3.07 11.17
C LYS A 183 27.56 4.46 10.63
N THR A 184 28.19 4.53 9.48
CA THR A 184 28.71 5.76 8.86
C THR A 184 27.55 6.60 8.27
N TYR A 185 26.94 7.46 9.08
CA TYR A 185 25.86 8.38 8.64
C TYR A 185 26.35 9.79 8.31
N SER A 186 27.64 10.08 8.47
CA SER A 186 28.27 11.38 8.21
C SER A 186 29.77 11.24 8.02
N PHE A 187 30.39 12.21 7.34
CA PHE A 187 31.84 12.32 7.17
C PHE A 187 32.30 13.70 7.63
N THR A 188 33.45 13.77 8.30
CA THR A 188 34.16 15.03 8.52
C THR A 188 34.83 15.49 7.22
N LEU A 189 35.05 16.80 7.06
CA LEU A 189 35.84 17.29 5.92
C LEU A 189 37.27 16.72 5.92
N THR A 190 37.80 16.41 7.10
CA THR A 190 39.12 15.79 7.26
C THR A 190 39.15 14.39 6.65
N GLU A 191 38.14 13.55 6.93
CA GLU A 191 38.01 12.22 6.33
C GLU A 191 37.84 12.33 4.81
N LEU A 192 36.94 13.21 4.34
CA LEU A 192 36.73 13.39 2.89
C LEU A 192 38.00 13.82 2.15
N TYR A 193 38.76 14.75 2.74
CA TYR A 193 40.02 15.23 2.15
C TYR A 193 41.12 14.17 2.17
N ASN A 194 41.34 13.49 3.30
CA ASN A 194 42.51 12.60 3.46
C ASN A 194 42.25 11.17 3.00
N ASP A 195 41.05 10.63 3.22
CA ASP A 195 40.76 9.20 2.98
C ASP A 195 40.10 8.98 1.62
N TYR A 196 39.52 10.04 1.03
CA TYR A 196 38.78 9.96 -0.23
C TYR A 196 39.29 10.91 -1.31
N ASP A 197 40.41 11.62 -1.10
CA ASP A 197 41.04 12.54 -2.05
C ASP A 197 40.10 13.63 -2.57
N ALA A 198 39.19 14.15 -1.73
CA ALA A 198 38.31 15.24 -2.13
C ALA A 198 39.10 16.56 -2.24
N ALA A 199 38.92 17.29 -3.34
CA ALA A 199 39.56 18.59 -3.53
C ALA A 199 39.02 19.62 -2.54
N THR A 200 39.84 20.60 -2.15
CA THR A 200 39.44 21.61 -1.15
C THR A 200 38.26 22.44 -1.67
N GLU A 201 38.28 22.75 -2.96
CA GLU A 201 37.27 23.53 -3.68
C GLU A 201 35.89 22.84 -3.63
N ASP A 202 35.86 21.51 -3.77
CA ASP A 202 34.63 20.72 -3.68
C ASP A 202 34.07 20.71 -2.25
N LEU A 203 34.94 20.76 -1.25
CA LEU A 203 34.57 20.62 0.15
C LEU A 203 34.07 21.93 0.77
N ILE A 204 34.58 23.10 0.35
CA ILE A 204 34.22 24.40 0.94
C ILE A 204 32.69 24.62 0.87
N GLY A 205 32.08 24.31 -0.27
CA GLY A 205 30.66 24.54 -0.54
C GLY A 205 29.69 23.53 0.07
N LEU A 206 30.17 22.46 0.72
CA LEU A 206 29.29 21.44 1.27
C LEU A 206 28.51 21.96 2.50
N PRO A 207 27.18 21.75 2.56
CA PRO A 207 26.39 22.15 3.70
C PRO A 207 26.78 21.36 4.95
N PRO A 208 26.81 21.99 6.15
CA PRO A 208 27.00 21.27 7.39
C PRO A 208 25.81 20.32 7.64
N MET A 209 26.08 19.20 8.29
CA MET A 209 25.05 18.26 8.71
C MET A 209 24.11 18.92 9.73
N THR A 210 22.83 18.92 9.40
CA THR A 210 21.71 19.31 10.26
C THR A 210 21.07 18.09 10.91
N THR A 211 20.22 18.29 11.91
CA THR A 211 19.41 17.20 12.50
C THR A 211 18.56 16.48 11.45
N GLU A 212 18.00 17.23 10.50
CA GLU A 212 17.17 16.70 9.42
C GLU A 212 17.98 15.81 8.46
N THR A 213 19.12 16.30 7.98
CA THR A 213 19.99 15.54 7.06
C THR A 213 20.64 14.33 7.75
N ARG A 214 20.88 14.40 9.06
CA ARG A 214 21.25 13.24 9.88
C ARG A 214 20.16 12.17 9.89
N LEU A 215 18.90 12.54 10.16
CA LEU A 215 17.78 11.60 10.13
C LEU A 215 17.56 11.00 8.73
N ALA A 216 17.73 11.81 7.68
CA ALA A 216 17.67 11.35 6.30
C ALA A 216 18.78 10.31 6.00
N SER A 217 20.00 10.54 6.50
CA SER A 217 21.13 9.60 6.37
C SER A 217 20.87 8.27 7.07
N LEU A 218 20.25 8.29 8.26
CA LEU A 218 19.85 7.06 8.96
C LEU A 218 18.75 6.29 8.20
N ARG A 219 17.82 6.98 7.55
CA ARG A 219 16.79 6.34 6.70
C ARG A 219 17.40 5.73 5.44
N LEU A 220 18.38 6.41 4.83
CA LEU A 220 19.13 5.90 3.68
C LEU A 220 19.84 4.57 4.03
N LEU A 221 20.57 4.53 5.15
CA LEU A 221 21.24 3.30 5.62
C LEU A 221 20.27 2.14 5.86
N ARG A 222 19.08 2.40 6.43
CA ARG A 222 18.04 1.36 6.59
C ARG A 222 17.52 0.86 5.24
N THR A 223 17.44 1.73 4.25
CA THR A 223 16.98 1.38 2.90
C THR A 223 18.01 0.50 2.19
N TRP A 224 19.29 0.86 2.27
CA TRP A 224 20.38 0.03 1.74
C TRP A 224 20.44 -1.35 2.40
N PHE A 225 20.31 -1.42 3.73
CA PHE A 225 20.28 -2.69 4.46
C PHE A 225 19.15 -3.61 3.97
N LYS A 226 17.93 -3.08 3.84
CA LYS A 226 16.78 -3.86 3.34
C LYS A 226 16.96 -4.33 1.90
N ALA A 227 17.56 -3.49 1.04
CA ALA A 227 17.81 -3.85 -0.35
C ALA A 227 18.83 -5.00 -0.46
N GLU A 228 19.88 -4.98 0.37
CA GLU A 228 20.86 -6.06 0.40
C GLU A 228 20.28 -7.35 0.97
N ASP A 229 19.51 -7.27 2.06
CA ASP A 229 18.83 -8.42 2.66
C ASP A 229 17.89 -9.11 1.66
N ALA A 230 17.13 -8.33 0.89
CA ALA A 230 16.29 -8.86 -0.19
C ALA A 230 17.11 -9.53 -1.30
N ARG A 231 18.29 -9.00 -1.65
CA ARG A 231 19.20 -9.61 -2.63
C ARG A 231 19.74 -10.94 -2.10
N ALA A 232 20.25 -10.95 -0.87
CA ALA A 232 20.77 -12.14 -0.22
C ALA A 232 19.72 -13.26 -0.11
N LEU A 233 18.46 -12.91 0.20
CA LEU A 233 17.34 -13.86 0.19
C LEU A 233 17.07 -14.41 -1.23
N SER A 234 17.14 -13.57 -2.26
CA SER A 234 16.96 -14.01 -3.65
C SER A 234 18.06 -14.97 -4.09
N GLU A 235 19.31 -14.62 -3.83
CA GLU A 235 20.48 -15.47 -4.13
C GLU A 235 20.42 -16.79 -3.34
N GLY A 236 20.02 -16.73 -2.06
CA GLY A 236 19.78 -17.91 -1.24
C GLY A 236 18.75 -18.86 -1.86
N ARG A 237 17.63 -18.33 -2.37
CA ARG A 237 16.61 -19.12 -3.08
C ARG A 237 17.12 -19.73 -4.39
N GLU A 238 17.92 -18.99 -5.16
CA GLU A 238 18.52 -19.52 -6.39
C GLU A 238 19.49 -20.67 -6.10
N LEU A 239 20.31 -20.53 -5.05
CA LEU A 239 21.22 -21.58 -4.59
C LEU A 239 20.46 -22.80 -4.07
N GLU A 240 19.38 -22.61 -3.31
CA GLU A 240 18.52 -23.68 -2.82
C GLU A 240 17.82 -24.41 -3.97
N ALA A 241 17.25 -23.68 -4.93
CA ALA A 241 16.66 -24.26 -6.14
C ALA A 241 17.68 -25.04 -6.97
N ALA A 242 18.91 -24.53 -7.10
CA ALA A 242 20.00 -25.22 -7.78
C ALA A 242 20.40 -26.52 -7.07
N ARG A 243 20.41 -26.54 -5.72
CA ARG A 243 20.65 -27.76 -4.93
C ARG A 243 19.53 -28.78 -5.09
N ALA A 244 18.27 -28.33 -5.07
CA ALA A 244 17.11 -29.20 -5.23
C ALA A 244 17.12 -29.97 -6.57
N ILE A 245 17.67 -29.38 -7.64
CA ILE A 245 17.83 -30.06 -8.94
C ILE A 245 18.76 -31.28 -8.84
N GLY A 246 19.76 -31.27 -7.96
CA GLY A 246 20.69 -32.38 -7.77
C GLY A 246 20.10 -33.58 -7.04
N GLU A 247 19.00 -33.39 -6.30
CA GLU A 247 18.36 -34.40 -5.47
C GLU A 247 17.03 -34.91 -6.03
N VAL A 248 16.65 -34.49 -7.25
CA VAL A 248 15.35 -34.89 -7.82
C VAL A 248 15.35 -36.41 -8.04
N PRO A 249 14.47 -37.17 -7.35
CA PRO A 249 14.35 -38.61 -7.57
C PRO A 249 13.98 -38.89 -9.03
N GLU A 250 14.30 -40.10 -9.53
CA GLU A 250 13.90 -40.52 -10.88
C GLU A 250 12.41 -40.22 -11.12
N TRP A 251 12.14 -39.48 -12.20
CA TRP A 251 10.81 -39.01 -12.51
C TRP A 251 9.93 -40.19 -12.91
N GLU A 252 9.02 -40.60 -12.03
CA GLU A 252 7.95 -41.50 -12.45
C GLU A 252 6.86 -40.68 -13.15
N TRP A 253 6.78 -40.81 -14.48
CA TRP A 253 5.69 -40.21 -15.24
C TRP A 253 4.35 -40.68 -14.70
N PHE A 254 3.43 -39.74 -14.44
CA PHE A 254 2.05 -40.08 -14.12
C PHE A 254 1.46 -40.94 -15.24
N LYS A 255 1.15 -42.21 -14.94
CA LYS A 255 0.50 -43.15 -15.86
C LYS A 255 -0.99 -43.26 -15.47
N PRO A 256 -1.91 -42.59 -16.20
CA PRO A 256 -3.34 -42.54 -15.82
C PRO A 256 -3.99 -43.93 -15.71
N ASN A 257 -3.54 -44.88 -16.53
CA ASN A 257 -4.11 -46.21 -16.64
C ASN A 257 -3.97 -47.04 -15.34
N ASN A 258 -3.00 -46.73 -14.49
CA ASN A 258 -2.79 -47.43 -13.22
C ASN A 258 -3.71 -46.96 -12.09
N ARG A 259 -4.44 -45.85 -12.28
CA ARG A 259 -5.32 -45.25 -11.25
C ARG A 259 -6.75 -45.01 -11.72
N ALA A 260 -7.15 -45.55 -12.87
CA ALA A 260 -8.48 -45.31 -13.47
C ALA A 260 -9.66 -45.68 -12.56
N ASN A 261 -9.45 -46.56 -11.57
CA ASN A 261 -10.46 -47.00 -10.60
C ASN A 261 -10.23 -46.52 -9.16
N ASP A 262 -9.08 -45.90 -8.84
CA ASP A 262 -8.76 -45.36 -7.52
C ASP A 262 -9.27 -43.93 -7.39
N ARG A 263 -10.59 -43.75 -7.40
CA ARG A 263 -11.17 -42.50 -6.90
C ARG A 263 -11.01 -42.50 -5.39
N ALA A 264 -10.02 -41.76 -4.90
CA ALA A 264 -9.83 -41.61 -3.46
C ALA A 264 -11.18 -41.19 -2.82
N PRO A 265 -11.71 -41.97 -1.87
CA PRO A 265 -13.01 -41.70 -1.27
C PRO A 265 -12.98 -40.34 -0.57
N HIS A 266 -14.14 -39.71 -0.41
CA HIS A 266 -14.22 -38.52 0.42
C HIS A 266 -13.97 -38.90 1.88
N LEU A 267 -13.06 -38.18 2.55
CA LEU A 267 -12.93 -38.24 4.01
C LEU A 267 -14.13 -37.55 4.67
N VAL A 268 -14.58 -36.45 4.06
CA VAL A 268 -15.84 -35.78 4.42
C VAL A 268 -16.60 -35.46 3.14
N ALA A 269 -17.80 -36.02 3.00
CA ALA A 269 -18.59 -35.93 1.79
C ALA A 269 -18.80 -34.47 1.33
N GLY A 270 -18.31 -34.14 0.13
CA GLY A 270 -18.48 -32.82 -0.49
C GLY A 270 -17.51 -31.75 0.02
N LEU A 271 -16.70 -32.05 1.05
CA LEU A 271 -15.77 -31.11 1.68
C LEU A 271 -14.31 -31.51 1.52
N LEU A 272 -13.97 -32.77 1.77
CA LEU A 272 -12.60 -33.24 1.86
C LEU A 272 -12.42 -34.56 1.12
N LYS A 273 -11.51 -34.58 0.15
CA LYS A 273 -11.08 -35.82 -0.52
C LYS A 273 -10.01 -36.51 0.30
N GLY A 274 -10.04 -37.84 0.27
CA GLY A 274 -8.92 -38.66 0.69
C GLY A 274 -7.80 -38.67 -0.35
N GLY A 275 -6.74 -39.39 -0.03
CA GLY A 275 -5.57 -39.55 -0.90
C GLY A 275 -4.46 -38.55 -0.62
N GLU A 276 -3.24 -38.98 -0.96
CA GLU A 276 -2.02 -38.22 -0.78
C GLU A 276 -2.10 -36.87 -1.49
N ALA A 277 -1.66 -35.80 -0.82
CA ALA A 277 -1.67 -34.43 -1.32
C ALA A 277 -3.05 -33.77 -1.49
N SER A 278 -4.14 -34.38 -1.00
CA SER A 278 -5.41 -33.68 -0.87
C SER A 278 -5.28 -32.53 0.13
N SER A 279 -5.82 -31.37 -0.21
CA SER A 279 -5.73 -30.17 0.63
C SER A 279 -6.99 -29.33 0.58
N ALA A 280 -7.34 -28.71 1.70
CA ALA A 280 -8.48 -27.83 1.86
C ALA A 280 -8.10 -26.54 2.59
N LEU A 281 -8.73 -25.44 2.19
CA LEU A 281 -8.68 -24.15 2.89
C LEU A 281 -10.04 -23.89 3.53
N LEU A 282 -10.10 -23.73 4.85
CA LEU A 282 -11.28 -23.28 5.57
C LEU A 282 -11.12 -21.79 5.87
N VAL A 283 -11.87 -20.95 5.16
CA VAL A 283 -11.92 -19.51 5.43
C VAL A 283 -13.20 -19.15 6.15
N ALA A 284 -13.10 -18.33 7.19
CA ALA A 284 -14.31 -17.83 7.85
C ALA A 284 -14.16 -16.45 8.45
N GLN A 285 -15.30 -15.75 8.54
CA GLN A 285 -15.38 -14.48 9.23
C GLN A 285 -14.98 -14.66 10.70
N ARG A 286 -14.52 -13.56 11.30
CA ARG A 286 -14.18 -13.54 12.73
C ARG A 286 -15.40 -14.01 13.54
N LYS A 287 -15.19 -14.94 14.48
CA LYS A 287 -16.26 -15.54 15.31
C LYS A 287 -17.36 -16.31 14.57
N ALA A 288 -17.19 -16.63 13.28
CA ALA A 288 -18.13 -17.49 12.55
C ALA A 288 -18.11 -18.96 13.01
N GLY A 289 -17.15 -19.36 13.85
CA GLY A 289 -17.01 -20.71 14.40
C GLY A 289 -15.99 -21.59 13.67
N LYS A 290 -14.80 -21.06 13.33
CA LYS A 290 -13.72 -21.82 12.67
C LYS A 290 -13.24 -23.00 13.50
N SER A 291 -12.87 -22.74 14.74
CA SER A 291 -12.36 -23.76 15.65
C SER A 291 -13.45 -24.78 15.99
N THR A 292 -14.70 -24.34 16.18
CA THR A 292 -15.85 -25.28 16.28
C THR A 292 -16.00 -26.13 15.02
N ALA A 293 -15.87 -25.56 13.81
CA ALA A 293 -15.95 -26.35 12.59
C ALA A 293 -14.78 -27.34 12.45
N CYS A 294 -13.60 -27.01 12.96
CA CYS A 294 -12.46 -27.91 13.01
C CYS A 294 -12.70 -29.06 14.00
N ASP A 295 -13.24 -28.77 15.19
CA ASP A 295 -13.67 -29.80 16.15
C ASP A 295 -14.73 -30.74 15.53
N GLU A 296 -15.75 -30.19 14.86
CA GLU A 296 -16.77 -31.01 14.17
C GLU A 296 -16.16 -31.96 13.14
N ILE A 297 -15.24 -31.46 12.31
CA ILE A 297 -14.58 -32.27 11.29
C ILE A 297 -13.70 -33.33 11.96
N ALA A 298 -12.89 -32.94 12.96
CA ALA A 298 -11.97 -33.83 13.66
C ALA A 298 -12.72 -34.95 14.39
N HIS A 299 -13.74 -34.61 15.16
CA HIS A 299 -14.56 -35.58 15.88
C HIS A 299 -15.29 -36.51 14.91
N ALA A 300 -15.95 -35.98 13.87
CA ALA A 300 -16.70 -36.81 12.93
C ALA A 300 -15.78 -37.81 12.21
N LEU A 301 -14.59 -37.38 11.77
CA LEU A 301 -13.59 -38.27 11.18
C LEU A 301 -13.11 -39.35 12.16
N ALA A 302 -12.78 -38.97 13.39
CA ALA A 302 -12.23 -39.89 14.38
C ALA A 302 -13.26 -40.92 14.89
N THR A 303 -14.56 -40.60 14.82
CA THR A 303 -15.65 -41.49 15.29
C THR A 303 -16.39 -42.21 14.16
N GLY A 304 -16.21 -41.79 12.90
CA GLY A 304 -17.04 -42.23 11.78
C GLY A 304 -18.46 -41.62 11.78
N GLY A 305 -18.71 -40.63 12.64
CA GLY A 305 -19.96 -39.88 12.68
C GLY A 305 -20.15 -38.96 11.46
N ARG A 306 -21.31 -38.32 11.35
CA ARG A 306 -21.55 -37.36 10.26
C ARG A 306 -21.03 -35.98 10.62
N ALA A 307 -20.19 -35.40 9.77
CA ALA A 307 -19.74 -34.02 9.93
C ALA A 307 -20.92 -33.06 9.71
N PHE A 308 -21.04 -32.08 10.60
CA PHE A 308 -22.18 -31.16 10.64
C PHE A 308 -23.55 -31.86 10.66
N GLY A 309 -23.62 -33.05 11.29
CA GLY A 309 -24.83 -33.87 11.40
C GLY A 309 -25.29 -34.58 10.11
N GLN A 310 -24.81 -34.17 8.93
CA GLN A 310 -25.33 -34.66 7.65
C GLN A 310 -24.29 -35.31 6.75
N LEU A 311 -23.05 -34.80 6.74
CA LEU A 311 -22.06 -35.19 5.75
C LEU A 311 -21.37 -36.48 6.19
N ALA A 312 -21.49 -37.53 5.39
CA ALA A 312 -20.83 -38.80 5.67
C ALA A 312 -19.31 -38.61 5.79
N THR A 313 -18.70 -39.28 6.76
CA THR A 313 -17.26 -39.33 6.92
C THR A 313 -16.74 -40.74 6.74
N ALA A 314 -15.48 -40.85 6.32
CA ALA A 314 -14.79 -42.12 6.18
C ALA A 314 -13.30 -41.89 6.40
N LEU A 315 -12.83 -42.12 7.64
CA LEU A 315 -11.41 -42.12 7.95
C LEU A 315 -10.89 -43.56 7.84
N PRO A 316 -9.91 -43.86 6.97
CA PRO A 316 -9.41 -45.23 6.83
C PRO A 316 -8.78 -45.75 8.13
N ASP A 317 -8.80 -47.06 8.32
CA ASP A 317 -8.18 -47.68 9.48
C ASP A 317 -6.68 -47.33 9.57
N GLY A 318 -6.23 -47.09 10.80
CA GLY A 318 -4.86 -46.67 11.06
C GLY A 318 -4.60 -45.17 10.89
N TRP A 319 -5.46 -44.42 10.20
CA TRP A 319 -5.29 -42.97 10.07
C TRP A 319 -5.57 -42.24 11.38
N ARG A 320 -5.05 -41.01 11.50
CA ARG A 320 -5.24 -40.12 12.65
C ARG A 320 -5.69 -38.73 12.21
N VAL A 321 -6.31 -37.99 13.11
CA VAL A 321 -6.52 -36.55 12.94
C VAL A 321 -5.48 -35.83 13.79
N VAL A 322 -4.78 -34.85 13.22
CA VAL A 322 -3.77 -34.04 13.89
C VAL A 322 -4.23 -32.60 13.84
N VAL A 323 -4.41 -31.96 15.00
CA VAL A 323 -4.83 -30.57 15.12
C VAL A 323 -3.66 -29.77 15.70
N LEU A 324 -3.20 -28.78 14.93
CA LEU A 324 -2.13 -27.86 15.28
C LEU A 324 -2.77 -26.48 15.46
N ASP A 325 -3.08 -26.14 16.70
CA ASP A 325 -3.77 -24.90 17.06
C ASP A 325 -2.76 -23.82 17.41
N THR A 326 -2.94 -22.61 16.90
CA THR A 326 -2.03 -21.48 17.04
C THR A 326 -2.69 -20.25 17.63
N GLU A 327 -4.00 -20.30 17.88
CA GLU A 327 -4.81 -19.14 18.26
C GLU A 327 -5.45 -19.28 19.65
N MET A 328 -5.76 -20.50 20.10
CA MET A 328 -6.51 -20.74 21.32
C MET A 328 -5.62 -21.05 22.54
N ALA A 329 -6.03 -20.59 23.73
CA ALA A 329 -5.35 -20.90 24.99
C ALA A 329 -5.89 -22.20 25.61
N ASP A 330 -5.09 -22.87 26.45
CA ASP A 330 -5.42 -24.17 27.07
C ASP A 330 -6.82 -24.25 27.68
N GLU A 331 -7.29 -23.18 28.34
CA GLU A 331 -8.62 -23.13 28.96
C GLU A 331 -9.75 -23.18 27.92
N ASP A 332 -9.62 -22.42 26.83
CA ASP A 332 -10.64 -22.39 25.76
C ASP A 332 -10.61 -23.65 24.89
N ILE A 333 -9.47 -24.34 24.83
CA ILE A 333 -9.29 -25.59 24.08
C ILE A 333 -10.13 -26.70 24.67
N ILE A 334 -10.19 -26.80 26.01
CA ILE A 334 -10.99 -27.82 26.69
C ILE A 334 -12.45 -27.70 26.29
N ASP A 335 -12.98 -26.48 26.26
CA ASP A 335 -14.39 -26.23 25.90
C ASP A 335 -14.62 -26.38 24.38
N THR A 336 -13.69 -25.90 23.56
CA THR A 336 -13.85 -25.89 22.09
C THR A 336 -13.65 -27.27 21.46
N TYR A 337 -12.75 -28.08 22.02
CA TYR A 337 -12.45 -29.44 21.60
C TYR A 337 -12.94 -30.49 22.62
N ALA A 338 -13.94 -30.15 23.44
CA ALA A 338 -14.47 -31.01 24.50
C ALA A 338 -14.83 -32.41 23.97
N ARG A 339 -15.43 -32.46 22.77
CA ARG A 339 -15.80 -33.71 22.08
C ARG A 339 -14.59 -34.52 21.65
N CYS A 340 -13.54 -33.85 21.19
CA CYS A 340 -12.28 -34.49 20.90
C CYS A 340 -11.54 -34.93 22.18
N GLY A 341 -11.83 -34.39 23.36
CA GLY A 341 -11.15 -34.72 24.63
C GLY A 341 -10.95 -36.24 24.85
N PRO A 342 -12.01 -37.07 24.85
CA PRO A 342 -11.87 -38.53 24.95
C PRO A 342 -11.05 -39.16 23.82
N LEU A 343 -11.14 -38.61 22.60
CA LEU A 343 -10.44 -39.09 21.42
C LEU A 343 -8.96 -38.70 21.42
N ILE A 344 -8.62 -37.57 22.06
CA ILE A 344 -7.25 -37.12 22.33
C ILE A 344 -6.62 -38.08 23.33
N ASN A 345 -7.30 -38.39 24.43
CA ASN A 345 -6.84 -39.36 25.42
C ASN A 345 -6.64 -40.76 24.82
N ALA A 346 -7.47 -41.14 23.85
CA ALA A 346 -7.35 -42.39 23.11
C ALA A 346 -6.30 -42.37 21.98
N GLY A 347 -5.64 -41.22 21.74
CA GLY A 347 -4.66 -41.05 20.66
C GLY A 347 -5.25 -41.18 19.24
N ARG A 348 -6.57 -40.99 19.09
CA ARG A 348 -7.27 -40.94 17.79
C ARG A 348 -7.17 -39.56 17.16
N VAL A 349 -7.21 -38.54 18.00
CA VAL A 349 -6.89 -37.14 17.67
C VAL A 349 -5.57 -36.81 18.35
N LEU A 350 -4.60 -36.29 17.62
CA LEU A 350 -3.37 -35.74 18.18
C LEU A 350 -3.51 -34.23 18.17
N TYR A 351 -3.37 -33.60 19.34
CA TYR A 351 -3.57 -32.18 19.49
C TYR A 351 -2.26 -31.52 19.95
N ALA A 352 -1.90 -30.40 19.34
CA ALA A 352 -0.78 -29.57 19.75
C ALA A 352 -1.24 -28.11 19.88
N ASP A 353 -1.20 -27.59 21.10
CA ASP A 353 -1.27 -26.16 21.37
C ASP A 353 0.06 -25.51 20.96
N LEU A 354 -0.03 -24.45 20.15
CA LEU A 354 1.07 -23.64 19.66
C LEU A 354 0.82 -22.14 19.90
N ILE A 355 -0.06 -21.76 20.84
CA ILE A 355 -0.20 -20.37 21.25
C ILE A 355 1.15 -19.83 21.74
N GLY A 356 1.54 -18.66 21.22
CA GLY A 356 2.86 -18.08 21.46
C GLY A 356 4.05 -18.86 20.85
N ARG A 357 3.79 -20.00 20.20
CA ARG A 357 4.80 -20.91 19.62
C ARG A 357 4.55 -21.19 18.14
N ALA A 358 3.72 -20.39 17.47
CA ALA A 358 3.38 -20.56 16.05
C ALA A 358 4.60 -20.58 15.12
N ALA A 359 5.73 -19.96 15.49
CA ALA A 359 6.99 -20.06 14.75
C ALA A 359 7.51 -21.50 14.59
N LEU A 360 7.10 -22.44 15.45
CA LEU A 360 7.40 -23.86 15.29
C LEU A 360 6.79 -24.45 14.01
N LEU A 361 5.73 -23.85 13.47
CA LEU A 361 5.12 -24.23 12.20
C LEU A 361 5.75 -23.52 10.99
N ASP A 362 6.82 -22.75 11.16
CA ASP A 362 7.57 -22.19 10.04
C ASP A 362 8.44 -23.25 9.36
N VAL A 363 7.75 -24.15 8.67
CA VAL A 363 8.29 -25.31 7.92
C VAL A 363 9.08 -24.91 6.68
N ARG A 364 9.32 -23.61 6.45
CA ARG A 364 10.37 -23.14 5.53
C ARG A 364 11.75 -23.42 6.09
N THR A 365 11.86 -23.50 7.42
CA THR A 365 13.11 -23.91 8.07
C THR A 365 13.20 -25.43 8.11
N GLU A 366 14.34 -25.97 7.70
CA GLU A 366 14.60 -27.42 7.71
C GLU A 366 14.38 -28.02 9.11
N LYS A 367 14.73 -27.28 10.15
CA LYS A 367 14.56 -27.72 11.55
C LYS A 367 13.10 -27.87 11.94
N ALA A 368 12.23 -26.92 11.58
CA ALA A 368 10.80 -27.03 11.86
C ALA A 368 10.15 -28.13 11.02
N LEU A 369 10.53 -28.25 9.74
CA LEU A 369 10.06 -29.31 8.87
C LEU A 369 10.42 -30.69 9.43
N ALA A 370 11.69 -30.91 9.80
CA ALA A 370 12.16 -32.17 10.38
C ALA A 370 11.48 -32.48 11.72
N TYR A 371 11.25 -31.47 12.56
CA TYR A 371 10.52 -31.64 13.82
C TYR A 371 9.09 -32.17 13.57
N TRP A 372 8.34 -31.57 12.65
CA TRP A 372 6.97 -32.02 12.37
C TRP A 372 6.91 -33.31 11.56
N ASP A 373 7.90 -33.57 10.71
CA ASP A 373 8.03 -34.84 9.98
C ASP A 373 8.21 -36.02 10.96
N ASP A 374 8.93 -35.82 12.07
CA ASP A 374 9.04 -36.80 13.16
C ASP A 374 7.74 -36.96 13.97
N LYS A 375 7.07 -35.84 14.29
CA LYS A 375 5.92 -35.84 15.23
C LYS A 375 4.57 -36.23 14.62
N ILE A 376 4.34 -35.91 13.36
CA ILE A 376 3.05 -36.18 12.70
C ILE A 376 3.08 -37.59 12.16
N PRO A 377 2.19 -38.53 12.53
CA PRO A 377 2.16 -39.86 11.92
C PRO A 377 1.92 -39.79 10.41
N GLU A 378 2.48 -40.75 9.66
CA GLU A 378 2.04 -40.97 8.29
C GLU A 378 0.53 -41.23 8.25
N HIS A 379 -0.12 -40.89 7.14
CA HIS A 379 -1.56 -41.11 6.94
C HIS A 379 -2.45 -40.38 7.96
N SER A 380 -2.26 -39.06 8.05
CA SER A 380 -3.01 -38.18 8.94
C SER A 380 -3.91 -37.20 8.17
N VAL A 381 -4.93 -36.68 8.85
CA VAL A 381 -5.61 -35.43 8.48
C VAL A 381 -5.03 -34.33 9.35
N ILE A 382 -4.19 -33.47 8.78
CA ILE A 382 -3.49 -32.39 9.48
C ILE A 382 -4.32 -31.12 9.36
N ILE A 383 -4.80 -30.59 10.48
CA ILE A 383 -5.57 -29.35 10.58
C ILE A 383 -4.69 -28.29 11.24
N ILE A 384 -4.59 -27.11 10.62
CA ILE A 384 -3.84 -25.96 11.14
C ILE A 384 -4.84 -24.84 11.44
N ASP A 385 -5.09 -24.57 12.71
CA ASP A 385 -6.05 -23.56 13.18
C ASP A 385 -5.36 -22.45 13.97
N CYS A 386 -5.02 -21.30 13.39
CA CYS A 386 -5.17 -20.91 12.00
C CYS A 386 -3.85 -20.36 11.42
N LEU A 387 -3.85 -20.04 10.12
CA LEU A 387 -2.66 -19.54 9.42
C LEU A 387 -2.18 -18.17 9.91
N GLY A 388 -3.06 -17.35 10.48
CA GLY A 388 -2.75 -15.94 10.83
C GLY A 388 -1.59 -15.78 11.83
N PRO A 389 -1.64 -16.42 13.02
CA PRO A 389 -0.54 -16.38 13.98
C PRO A 389 0.79 -16.91 13.42
N LEU A 390 0.76 -17.92 12.54
CA LEU A 390 1.96 -18.41 11.86
C LEU A 390 2.58 -17.35 10.94
N LEU A 391 1.78 -16.67 10.11
CA LEU A 391 2.29 -15.59 9.24
C LEU A 391 2.89 -14.45 10.07
N SER A 392 2.22 -14.06 11.16
CA SER A 392 2.72 -13.04 12.08
C SER A 392 4.05 -13.44 12.71
N ALA A 393 4.16 -14.67 13.22
CA ALA A 393 5.39 -15.19 13.82
C ALA A 393 6.56 -15.30 12.82
N ALA A 394 6.24 -15.53 11.55
CA ALA A 394 7.20 -15.59 10.44
C ALA A 394 7.60 -14.20 9.91
N GLY A 395 7.02 -13.11 10.42
CA GLY A 395 7.24 -11.75 9.92
C GLY A 395 6.65 -11.50 8.53
N ILE A 396 5.68 -12.32 8.11
CA ILE A 396 5.10 -12.29 6.76
C ILE A 396 3.80 -11.49 6.78
N SER A 397 3.69 -10.52 5.87
CA SER A 397 2.42 -9.84 5.63
C SER A 397 1.46 -10.78 4.87
N GLU A 398 0.20 -10.85 5.30
CA GLU A 398 -0.86 -11.63 4.61
C GLU A 398 -1.03 -11.26 3.13
N ASN A 399 -0.62 -10.05 2.73
CA ASN A 399 -0.70 -9.58 1.35
C ASN A 399 0.59 -9.82 0.53
N SER A 400 1.61 -10.43 1.13
CA SER A 400 2.88 -10.69 0.46
C SER A 400 2.85 -11.98 -0.35
N SER A 401 3.70 -12.07 -1.36
CA SER A 401 3.96 -13.32 -2.09
C SER A 401 4.54 -14.41 -1.20
N ASP A 402 5.13 -14.06 -0.06
CA ASP A 402 5.84 -14.99 0.81
C ASP A 402 4.89 -15.95 1.56
N VAL A 403 3.59 -15.62 1.62
CA VAL A 403 2.54 -16.54 2.10
C VAL A 403 2.57 -17.86 1.33
N ALA A 404 2.84 -17.81 0.01
CA ALA A 404 2.92 -19.00 -0.82
C ALA A 404 4.00 -19.98 -0.32
N MET A 405 5.15 -19.46 0.15
CA MET A 405 6.26 -20.27 0.64
C MET A 405 5.89 -21.06 1.91
N ILE A 406 5.19 -20.43 2.85
CA ILE A 406 4.66 -21.12 4.05
C ILE A 406 3.70 -22.23 3.61
N LEU A 407 2.75 -21.89 2.74
CA LEU A 407 1.79 -22.88 2.24
C LEU A 407 2.47 -24.03 1.49
N ASP A 408 3.57 -23.77 0.76
CA ASP A 408 4.35 -24.79 0.05
C ASP A 408 5.05 -25.73 1.02
N GLY A 409 5.64 -25.19 2.07
CA GLY A 409 6.22 -26.01 3.14
C GLY A 409 5.16 -26.89 3.81
N LEU A 410 3.96 -26.35 4.11
CA LEU A 410 2.87 -27.12 4.72
C LEU A 410 2.33 -28.23 3.80
N VAL A 411 2.17 -27.94 2.51
CA VAL A 411 1.80 -28.96 1.51
C VAL A 411 2.90 -30.00 1.38
N THR A 412 4.17 -29.61 1.45
CA THR A 412 5.32 -30.51 1.40
C THR A 412 5.34 -31.44 2.61
N LEU A 413 5.13 -30.91 3.82
CA LEU A 413 4.96 -31.70 5.04
C LEU A 413 3.83 -32.72 4.88
N ALA A 414 2.64 -32.28 4.44
CA ALA A 414 1.51 -33.19 4.23
C ALA A 414 1.81 -34.29 3.19
N LYS A 415 2.52 -33.95 2.10
CA LYS A 415 2.97 -34.92 1.10
C LYS A 415 3.97 -35.94 1.66
N ARG A 416 5.00 -35.49 2.40
CA ARG A 416 5.99 -36.38 3.05
C ARG A 416 5.31 -37.38 3.97
N ARG A 417 4.26 -36.95 4.67
CA ARG A 417 3.48 -37.80 5.58
C ARG A 417 2.34 -38.56 4.90
N ARG A 418 2.18 -38.50 3.56
CA ARG A 418 1.06 -39.13 2.84
C ARG A 418 -0.31 -38.77 3.44
N SER A 419 -0.43 -37.52 3.85
CA SER A 419 -1.51 -36.97 4.66
C SER A 419 -2.37 -35.98 3.86
N VAL A 420 -3.55 -35.67 4.42
CA VAL A 420 -4.44 -34.62 3.95
C VAL A 420 -4.24 -33.36 4.78
N LEU A 421 -4.22 -32.19 4.15
CA LEU A 421 -4.01 -30.90 4.82
C LEU A 421 -5.29 -30.06 4.84
N VAL A 422 -5.67 -29.54 6.00
CA VAL A 422 -6.69 -28.50 6.16
C VAL A 422 -6.05 -27.28 6.80
N VAL A 423 -6.00 -26.17 6.08
CA VAL A 423 -5.51 -24.89 6.62
C VAL A 423 -6.70 -24.00 6.90
N VAL A 424 -6.73 -23.41 8.09
CA VAL A 424 -7.79 -22.50 8.50
C VAL A 424 -7.29 -21.07 8.39
N HIS A 425 -8.13 -20.14 7.93
CA HIS A 425 -7.76 -18.73 7.82
C HIS A 425 -8.97 -17.81 8.05
N HIS A 426 -8.70 -16.57 8.45
CA HIS A 426 -9.75 -15.57 8.66
C HIS A 426 -10.15 -14.96 7.31
N LEU A 427 -11.44 -14.73 7.06
CA LEU A 427 -11.90 -13.85 5.99
C LEU A 427 -11.55 -12.41 6.35
N GLY A 428 -11.05 -11.65 5.38
CA GLY A 428 -10.70 -10.24 5.54
C GLY A 428 -11.92 -9.39 5.90
N LYS A 429 -11.68 -8.18 6.41
CA LYS A 429 -12.74 -7.24 6.85
C LYS A 429 -13.71 -6.80 5.73
N ASP A 430 -13.39 -7.03 4.47
CA ASP A 430 -14.23 -6.66 3.33
C ASP A 430 -14.72 -7.93 2.64
N GLU A 431 -16.00 -8.27 2.84
CA GLU A 431 -16.62 -9.46 2.25
C GLU A 431 -16.59 -9.46 0.72
N THR A 432 -16.59 -8.26 0.11
CA THR A 432 -16.55 -8.09 -1.35
C THR A 432 -15.17 -8.36 -1.95
N GLN A 433 -14.12 -8.36 -1.10
CA GLN A 433 -12.75 -8.64 -1.52
C GLN A 433 -12.25 -10.04 -1.13
N GLY A 434 -13.09 -10.91 -0.56
CA GLY A 434 -12.67 -12.23 -0.08
C GLY A 434 -11.73 -12.15 1.13
N ALA A 435 -10.98 -13.22 1.47
CA ALA A 435 -9.83 -12.97 2.37
C ALA A 435 -8.75 -12.22 1.61
N ARG A 436 -8.10 -11.26 2.26
CA ARG A 436 -7.16 -10.36 1.59
C ARG A 436 -6.01 -11.20 1.01
N GLY A 437 -5.69 -11.00 -0.28
CA GLY A 437 -4.67 -11.80 -1.00
C GLY A 437 -5.16 -13.13 -1.63
N HIS A 438 -6.47 -13.34 -1.79
CA HIS A 438 -7.07 -14.68 -1.91
C HIS A 438 -6.78 -15.55 -3.14
N SER A 439 -6.56 -15.01 -4.34
CA SER A 439 -6.49 -15.87 -5.53
C SER A 439 -5.31 -16.85 -5.49
N SER A 440 -4.19 -16.45 -4.88
CA SER A 440 -3.02 -17.31 -4.70
C SER A 440 -3.21 -18.36 -3.61
N MET A 441 -3.89 -18.02 -2.51
CA MET A 441 -4.22 -18.96 -1.44
C MET A 441 -5.26 -19.98 -1.92
N GLU A 442 -6.42 -19.54 -2.42
CA GLU A 442 -7.49 -20.43 -2.91
C GLU A 442 -7.02 -21.34 -4.03
N GLY A 443 -6.23 -20.82 -4.98
CA GLY A 443 -5.71 -21.59 -6.11
C GLY A 443 -4.79 -22.74 -5.71
N LYS A 444 -4.23 -22.69 -4.50
CA LYS A 444 -3.29 -23.68 -3.96
C LYS A 444 -3.97 -24.93 -3.40
N PHE A 445 -5.22 -24.80 -2.97
CA PHE A 445 -5.95 -25.88 -2.32
C PHE A 445 -6.89 -26.61 -3.29
N GLY A 446 -7.10 -27.91 -3.04
CA GLY A 446 -8.03 -28.72 -3.84
C GLY A 446 -9.51 -28.43 -3.53
N ALA A 447 -9.77 -27.92 -2.32
CA ALA A 447 -11.08 -27.52 -1.81
C ALA A 447 -10.98 -26.19 -1.05
N VAL A 448 -12.01 -25.37 -1.17
CA VAL A 448 -12.19 -24.17 -0.35
C VAL A 448 -13.55 -24.28 0.34
N LEU A 449 -13.51 -24.20 1.66
CA LEU A 449 -14.67 -24.17 2.55
C LEU A 449 -14.80 -22.74 3.06
N LYS A 450 -15.98 -22.17 2.94
CA LYS A 450 -16.26 -20.80 3.37
C LYS A 450 -17.39 -20.80 4.38
N LEU A 451 -17.09 -20.29 5.58
CA LEU A 451 -18.02 -20.16 6.68
C LEU A 451 -18.30 -18.67 6.97
N THR A 452 -19.56 -18.28 6.83
CA THR A 452 -20.00 -16.87 6.96
C THR A 452 -21.24 -16.76 7.84
N TYR A 453 -21.61 -15.56 8.25
CA TYR A 453 -22.89 -15.22 8.87
C TYR A 453 -23.46 -13.94 8.22
N HIS A 454 -24.72 -13.62 8.49
CA HIS A 454 -25.38 -12.41 7.96
C HIS A 454 -25.60 -11.36 9.06
N GLY A 455 -24.95 -10.20 8.93
CA GLY A 455 -25.13 -9.02 9.78
C GLY A 455 -23.80 -8.38 10.20
N ASP A 456 -23.85 -7.18 10.78
CA ASP A 456 -22.66 -6.38 11.07
C ASP A 456 -21.84 -6.90 12.27
N GLU A 457 -22.50 -7.59 13.21
CA GLU A 457 -21.86 -8.15 14.40
C GLU A 457 -22.13 -9.64 14.57
N PRO A 458 -21.14 -10.42 15.05
CA PRO A 458 -21.31 -11.83 15.34
C PRO A 458 -22.20 -12.01 16.60
N GLY A 459 -23.39 -12.58 16.42
CA GLY A 459 -24.28 -13.00 17.51
C GLY A 459 -24.39 -14.51 17.62
N ASP A 460 -24.67 -15.03 18.82
CA ASP A 460 -24.77 -16.48 19.07
C ASP A 460 -25.90 -17.15 18.28
N ASN A 461 -27.02 -16.43 18.09
CA ASN A 461 -28.20 -16.90 17.36
C ASN A 461 -28.17 -16.56 15.86
N GLN A 462 -27.08 -15.97 15.36
CA GLN A 462 -27.01 -15.53 13.99
C GLN A 462 -26.86 -16.74 13.05
N PRO A 463 -27.68 -16.83 11.98
CA PRO A 463 -27.56 -17.94 11.04
C PRO A 463 -26.21 -17.91 10.35
N ARG A 464 -25.53 -19.05 10.41
CA ARG A 464 -24.24 -19.27 9.75
C ARG A 464 -24.45 -20.07 8.47
N PHE A 465 -23.55 -19.91 7.53
CA PHE A 465 -23.62 -20.54 6.23
C PHE A 465 -22.28 -21.16 5.89
N LEU A 466 -22.29 -22.46 5.63
CA LEU A 466 -21.17 -23.21 5.08
C LEU A 466 -21.36 -23.35 3.58
N SER A 467 -20.33 -23.00 2.81
CA SER A 467 -20.24 -23.36 1.39
C SER A 467 -18.93 -24.07 1.14
N ALA A 468 -18.90 -24.93 0.14
CA ALA A 468 -17.68 -25.54 -0.34
C ALA A 468 -17.68 -25.57 -1.86
N TYR A 469 -16.50 -25.35 -2.43
CA TYR A 469 -16.24 -25.47 -3.85
C TYR A 469 -14.81 -25.94 -4.07
N GLY A 470 -14.53 -26.56 -5.21
CA GLY A 470 -13.21 -27.12 -5.48
C GLY A 470 -13.23 -28.06 -6.69
N ARG A 471 -12.20 -28.92 -6.77
CA ARG A 471 -12.03 -29.83 -7.90
C ARG A 471 -13.00 -31.02 -7.83
N ARG A 472 -13.60 -31.41 -8.96
CA ARG A 472 -14.49 -32.59 -9.21
C ARG A 472 -14.94 -33.36 -7.97
N GLY A 473 -16.19 -33.20 -7.53
CA GLY A 473 -16.76 -33.94 -6.38
C GLY A 473 -16.69 -33.17 -5.05
N ILE A 474 -15.87 -32.12 -4.97
CA ILE A 474 -15.99 -31.12 -3.91
C ILE A 474 -17.10 -30.13 -4.27
N GLY A 475 -18.00 -29.88 -3.32
CA GLY A 475 -19.11 -28.96 -3.51
C GLY A 475 -20.34 -29.37 -2.71
N LEU A 476 -20.96 -28.40 -2.03
CA LEU A 476 -22.23 -28.61 -1.33
C LEU A 476 -23.46 -28.30 -2.19
N GLY A 477 -23.28 -27.90 -3.44
CA GLY A 477 -24.38 -27.48 -4.33
C GLY A 477 -25.01 -26.14 -3.94
N GLY A 478 -24.28 -25.30 -3.20
CA GLY A 478 -24.74 -24.00 -2.70
C GLY A 478 -24.26 -23.71 -1.28
N ARG A 479 -24.75 -22.61 -0.70
CA ARG A 479 -24.60 -22.33 0.74
C ARG A 479 -25.58 -23.19 1.53
N ARG A 480 -25.10 -23.80 2.60
CA ARG A 480 -25.88 -24.60 3.55
C ARG A 480 -25.95 -23.84 4.86
N LYS A 481 -27.16 -23.60 5.36
CA LYS A 481 -27.34 -23.03 6.68
C LYS A 481 -26.86 -24.03 7.72
N ILE A 482 -26.05 -23.54 8.65
CA ILE A 482 -25.64 -24.29 9.82
C ILE A 482 -26.06 -23.52 11.07
N THR A 483 -26.52 -24.25 12.08
CA THR A 483 -26.98 -23.73 13.37
C THR A 483 -26.15 -24.34 14.48
N ARG A 484 -26.14 -23.71 15.67
CA ARG A 484 -25.63 -24.34 16.88
C ARG A 484 -26.75 -25.16 17.52
N ASP A 485 -26.50 -26.41 17.87
CA ASP A 485 -27.44 -27.19 18.68
C ASP A 485 -27.34 -26.82 20.18
N ALA A 486 -28.08 -27.54 21.03
CA ALA A 486 -28.14 -27.27 22.47
C ALA A 486 -26.79 -27.41 23.17
N ASP A 487 -25.89 -28.21 22.60
CA ASP A 487 -24.55 -28.46 23.11
C ASP A 487 -23.50 -27.54 22.44
N GLY A 488 -23.95 -26.60 21.59
CA GLY A 488 -23.13 -25.60 20.92
C GLY A 488 -22.49 -26.07 19.61
N HIS A 489 -22.84 -27.26 19.11
CA HIS A 489 -22.25 -27.88 17.92
C HIS A 489 -22.80 -27.34 16.62
N LEU A 490 -21.96 -27.26 15.59
CA LEU A 490 -22.41 -26.80 14.28
C LEU A 490 -23.11 -27.95 13.54
N VAL A 491 -24.43 -27.83 13.37
CA VAL A 491 -25.25 -28.78 12.64
C VAL A 491 -25.81 -28.15 11.37
N MET A 492 -25.82 -28.89 10.27
CA MET A 492 -26.47 -28.45 9.04
C MET A 492 -27.97 -28.64 9.19
N ASP A 493 -28.75 -27.60 8.87
CA ASP A 493 -30.22 -27.69 8.90
C ASP A 493 -30.67 -28.76 7.87
N GLY A 494 -31.43 -29.76 8.33
CA GLY A 494 -32.07 -30.76 7.46
C GLY A 494 -32.98 -30.06 6.46
N ASP A 495 -32.84 -30.34 5.17
CA ASP A 495 -33.69 -29.83 4.07
C ASP A 495 -33.73 -28.30 3.84
N ALA A 496 -32.67 -27.56 4.18
CA ALA A 496 -32.54 -26.14 3.81
C ALA A 496 -32.42 -25.87 2.29
N THR A 497 -32.49 -26.89 1.42
CA THR A 497 -32.59 -26.73 -0.04
C THR A 497 -33.89 -26.09 -0.49
N ALA A 498 -35.01 -26.35 0.20
CA ALA A 498 -36.32 -25.82 -0.20
C ALA A 498 -36.46 -24.32 0.11
N THR A 499 -36.00 -23.88 1.28
CA THR A 499 -36.21 -22.50 1.74
C THR A 499 -35.21 -21.51 1.13
N ALA A 500 -33.94 -21.91 0.97
CA ALA A 500 -32.94 -21.07 0.28
C ALA A 500 -33.17 -21.04 -1.23
N GLY A 501 -33.61 -22.17 -1.82
CA GLY A 501 -34.03 -22.22 -3.22
C GLY A 501 -35.24 -21.33 -3.51
N ALA A 502 -36.24 -21.35 -2.61
CA ALA A 502 -37.41 -20.48 -2.69
C ALA A 502 -37.02 -18.99 -2.52
N ALA A 503 -36.21 -18.64 -1.52
CA ALA A 503 -35.77 -17.27 -1.31
C ALA A 503 -34.93 -16.73 -2.49
N HIS A 504 -34.04 -17.55 -3.06
CA HIS A 504 -33.27 -17.17 -4.25
C HIS A 504 -34.11 -17.17 -5.55
N ALA A 505 -35.17 -17.97 -5.64
CA ALA A 505 -36.11 -17.90 -6.75
C ALA A 505 -36.96 -16.62 -6.66
N GLU A 506 -37.45 -16.30 -5.47
CA GLU A 506 -38.21 -15.08 -5.17
C GLU A 506 -37.36 -13.82 -5.39
N GLN A 507 -36.09 -13.83 -4.94
CA GLN A 507 -35.16 -12.73 -5.18
C GLN A 507 -34.83 -12.56 -6.67
N ARG A 508 -34.62 -13.66 -7.42
CA ARG A 508 -34.42 -13.59 -8.87
C ARG A 508 -35.66 -13.08 -9.60
N GLN A 509 -36.85 -13.50 -9.16
CA GLN A 509 -38.11 -13.02 -9.71
C GLN A 509 -38.29 -11.53 -9.45
N LEU A 510 -37.99 -11.06 -8.23
CA LEU A 510 -37.99 -9.64 -7.90
C LEU A 510 -36.99 -8.87 -8.77
N ASP A 511 -35.74 -9.34 -8.90
CA ASP A 511 -34.73 -8.67 -9.71
C ASP A 511 -35.16 -8.56 -11.18
N GLU A 512 -35.77 -9.61 -11.74
CA GLU A 512 -36.29 -9.57 -13.12
C GLU A 512 -37.48 -8.62 -13.26
N SER A 513 -38.42 -8.64 -12.31
CA SER A 513 -39.57 -7.71 -12.34
C SER A 513 -39.16 -6.25 -12.15
N ILE A 514 -38.14 -5.96 -11.36
CA ILE A 514 -37.56 -4.61 -11.24
C ILE A 514 -36.81 -4.22 -12.50
N PHE A 515 -36.12 -5.18 -13.15
CA PHE A 515 -35.48 -4.94 -14.44
C PHE A 515 -36.50 -4.60 -15.54
N GLU A 516 -37.61 -5.33 -15.62
CA GLU A 516 -38.75 -5.00 -16.48
C GLU A 516 -39.32 -3.61 -16.15
N LEU A 517 -39.44 -3.29 -14.85
CA LEU A 517 -39.95 -1.99 -14.42
C LEU A 517 -39.08 -0.83 -14.88
N ILE A 518 -37.74 -0.94 -14.80
CA ILE A 518 -36.84 0.11 -15.31
C ILE A 518 -36.75 0.14 -16.83
N ASN A 519 -37.05 -0.96 -17.52
CA ASN A 519 -37.20 -0.96 -18.99
C ASN A 519 -38.47 -0.20 -19.41
N MET A 520 -39.56 -0.33 -18.66
CA MET A 520 -40.83 0.36 -18.93
C MET A 520 -40.80 1.84 -18.50
N TYR A 521 -40.15 2.13 -17.37
CA TYR A 521 -40.09 3.45 -16.77
C TYR A 521 -38.63 3.87 -16.50
N PRO A 522 -37.81 4.08 -17.54
CA PRO A 522 -36.44 4.53 -17.35
C PRO A 522 -36.41 5.94 -16.75
N LEU A 523 -35.27 6.29 -16.13
CA LEU A 523 -35.02 7.60 -15.52
C LEU A 523 -35.84 7.90 -14.25
N LEU A 524 -36.45 6.88 -13.64
CA LEU A 524 -37.08 7.04 -12.33
C LEU A 524 -36.09 6.81 -11.19
N SER A 525 -36.27 7.56 -10.10
CA SER A 525 -35.63 7.30 -8.81
C SER A 525 -36.23 6.05 -8.16
N VAL A 526 -35.62 5.54 -7.09
CA VAL A 526 -36.22 4.48 -6.27
C VAL A 526 -37.63 4.88 -5.80
N THR A 527 -37.83 6.14 -5.40
CA THR A 527 -39.14 6.68 -5.01
C THR A 527 -40.11 6.69 -6.18
N GLY A 528 -39.68 7.15 -7.36
CA GLY A 528 -40.51 7.16 -8.56
C GLY A 528 -40.91 5.75 -9.00
N LEU A 529 -39.99 4.78 -8.93
CA LEU A 529 -40.27 3.37 -9.22
C LEU A 529 -41.28 2.79 -8.22
N ALA A 530 -41.16 3.11 -6.93
CA ALA A 530 -42.09 2.69 -5.89
C ALA A 530 -43.51 3.26 -6.09
N GLU A 531 -43.64 4.42 -6.73
CA GLU A 531 -44.92 5.06 -7.00
C GLU A 531 -45.66 4.49 -8.22
N THR A 532 -44.99 3.70 -9.06
CA THR A 532 -45.60 3.06 -10.22
C THR A 532 -46.72 2.11 -9.80
N GLN A 533 -47.74 1.96 -10.67
CA GLN A 533 -48.85 1.05 -10.39
C GLN A 533 -48.37 -0.40 -10.21
N ALA A 534 -47.40 -0.84 -11.01
CA ALA A 534 -46.83 -2.19 -10.92
C ALA A 534 -46.14 -2.46 -9.57
N ALA A 535 -45.37 -1.49 -9.06
CA ALA A 535 -44.74 -1.59 -7.73
C ALA A 535 -45.78 -1.56 -6.61
N LYS A 536 -46.81 -0.70 -6.70
CA LYS A 536 -47.91 -0.62 -5.74
C LYS A 536 -48.75 -1.90 -5.68
N THR A 537 -49.10 -2.46 -6.83
CA THR A 537 -49.86 -3.72 -6.91
C THR A 537 -49.06 -4.90 -6.35
N SER A 538 -47.74 -4.92 -6.60
CA SER A 538 -46.83 -5.96 -6.09
C SER A 538 -46.37 -5.71 -4.65
N LYS A 539 -46.76 -4.58 -4.05
CA LYS A 539 -46.40 -4.15 -2.69
C LYS A 539 -44.88 -4.13 -2.42
N TRP A 540 -44.08 -3.77 -3.43
CA TRP A 540 -42.63 -3.67 -3.25
C TRP A 540 -42.26 -2.44 -2.41
N SER A 541 -41.45 -2.64 -1.37
CA SER A 541 -40.91 -1.53 -0.58
C SER A 541 -39.81 -0.80 -1.36
N GLY A 542 -39.57 0.48 -1.05
CA GLY A 542 -38.45 1.23 -1.64
C GLY A 542 -37.09 0.58 -1.34
N GLU A 543 -36.95 -0.10 -0.21
CA GLU A 543 -35.74 -0.85 0.15
C GLU A 543 -35.55 -2.12 -0.69
N ALA A 544 -36.64 -2.86 -0.96
CA ALA A 544 -36.61 -4.02 -1.85
C ALA A 544 -36.22 -3.61 -3.28
N ILE A 545 -36.79 -2.51 -3.77
CA ILE A 545 -36.46 -1.94 -5.10
C ILE A 545 -34.98 -1.51 -5.14
N ARG A 546 -34.50 -0.79 -4.13
CA ARG A 546 -33.09 -0.37 -4.04
C ARG A 546 -32.15 -1.57 -4.05
N SER A 547 -32.41 -2.57 -3.20
CA SER A 547 -31.59 -3.77 -3.10
C SER A 547 -31.54 -4.56 -4.41
N ALA A 548 -32.65 -4.63 -5.16
CA ALA A 548 -32.70 -5.25 -6.48
C ALA A 548 -31.89 -4.45 -7.51
N LEU A 549 -31.99 -3.13 -7.52
CA LEU A 549 -31.23 -2.26 -8.40
C LEU A 549 -29.72 -2.34 -8.16
N ASP A 550 -29.28 -2.43 -6.90
CA ASP A 550 -27.87 -2.60 -6.56
C ASP A 550 -27.31 -3.94 -7.07
N ARG A 551 -28.12 -5.02 -6.98
CA ARG A 551 -27.76 -6.33 -7.56
C ARG A 551 -27.72 -6.29 -9.08
N LEU A 552 -28.71 -5.66 -9.73
CA LEU A 552 -28.74 -5.49 -11.17
C LEU A 552 -27.57 -4.62 -11.67
N ALA A 553 -27.15 -3.61 -10.90
CA ALA A 553 -25.98 -2.79 -11.19
C ALA A 553 -24.70 -3.60 -11.12
N SER A 554 -24.54 -4.38 -10.05
CA SER A 554 -23.39 -5.27 -9.85
C SER A 554 -23.29 -6.34 -10.95
N ALA A 555 -24.44 -6.77 -11.50
CA ALA A 555 -24.52 -7.68 -12.63
C ALA A 555 -24.35 -7.01 -14.00
N GLY A 556 -24.14 -5.68 -14.05
CA GLY A 556 -24.02 -4.93 -15.31
C GLY A 556 -25.30 -4.86 -16.13
N ARG A 557 -26.47 -5.04 -15.49
CA ARG A 557 -27.79 -4.99 -16.15
C ARG A 557 -28.47 -3.64 -16.01
N ALA A 558 -28.23 -2.91 -14.91
CA ALA A 558 -28.78 -1.57 -14.68
C ALA A 558 -27.65 -0.60 -14.35
N VAL A 559 -27.90 0.70 -14.55
CA VAL A 559 -26.95 1.74 -14.21
C VAL A 559 -27.67 2.90 -13.54
N ASN A 560 -27.04 3.43 -12.50
CA ASN A 560 -27.47 4.66 -11.86
C ASN A 560 -26.78 5.82 -12.59
N LEU A 561 -27.57 6.74 -13.15
CA LEU A 561 -27.04 7.87 -13.94
C LEU A 561 -26.54 9.03 -13.08
N GLY A 562 -26.66 8.94 -11.75
CA GLY A 562 -26.11 9.85 -10.76
C GLY A 562 -25.71 11.25 -11.25
N ASN A 563 -26.63 12.23 -11.18
CA ASN A 563 -26.38 13.65 -10.93
C ASN A 563 -27.70 14.43 -11.00
N GLY A 564 -27.96 15.31 -10.02
CA GLY A 564 -29.21 16.09 -9.91
C GLY A 564 -30.13 15.71 -8.74
N GLY A 565 -29.63 14.97 -7.74
CA GLY A 565 -30.35 14.67 -6.49
C GLY A 565 -31.33 13.49 -6.54
N GLY A 566 -31.62 12.94 -7.71
CA GLY A 566 -32.66 11.91 -7.88
C GLY A 566 -32.22 10.44 -7.89
N HIS A 567 -30.92 10.09 -8.03
CA HIS A 567 -30.47 8.69 -8.24
C HIS A 567 -31.35 7.93 -9.25
N MET A 568 -31.38 8.42 -10.50
CA MET A 568 -32.22 7.85 -11.56
C MET A 568 -31.59 6.60 -12.16
N TRP A 569 -32.42 5.58 -12.38
CA TRP A 569 -31.98 4.28 -12.88
C TRP A 569 -32.41 4.07 -14.33
N VAL A 570 -31.49 3.50 -15.12
CA VAL A 570 -31.79 3.02 -16.48
C VAL A 570 -31.17 1.64 -16.70
N PRO A 571 -31.71 0.84 -17.64
CA PRO A 571 -31.03 -0.37 -18.09
C PRO A 571 -29.65 -0.05 -18.66
N GLN A 572 -28.65 -0.91 -18.42
CA GLN A 572 -27.27 -0.70 -18.87
C GLN A 572 -27.18 -0.53 -20.39
N TRP A 573 -28.00 -1.25 -21.15
CA TRP A 573 -28.02 -1.16 -22.61
C TRP A 573 -28.44 0.22 -23.12
N LEU A 574 -29.19 1.00 -22.33
CA LEU A 574 -29.55 2.38 -22.68
C LEU A 574 -28.34 3.34 -22.62
N ARG A 575 -27.27 2.95 -21.92
CA ARG A 575 -26.02 3.69 -21.83
C ARG A 575 -24.99 3.24 -22.88
N ASP A 576 -25.20 2.08 -23.50
CA ASP A 576 -24.25 1.51 -24.46
C ASP A 576 -24.62 1.93 -25.89
N PRO A 577 -23.88 2.89 -26.50
CA PRO A 577 -24.19 3.40 -27.85
C PRO A 577 -23.98 2.36 -28.96
N THR A 578 -23.47 1.16 -28.64
CA THR A 578 -23.18 0.10 -29.61
C THR A 578 -24.24 -1.00 -29.66
N ALA A 579 -25.28 -0.95 -28.81
CA ALA A 579 -26.33 -1.96 -28.75
C ALA A 579 -27.41 -1.79 -29.84
N ASP A 580 -27.98 -2.91 -30.28
CA ASP A 580 -28.87 -3.07 -31.45
C ASP A 580 -30.10 -2.12 -31.47
N HIS A 581 -30.25 -1.36 -32.55
CA HIS A 581 -31.12 -0.18 -32.66
C HIS A 581 -32.60 -0.52 -32.90
N ASP A 582 -32.94 -1.73 -33.39
CA ASP A 582 -34.33 -2.10 -33.72
C ASP A 582 -35.24 -2.22 -32.48
N ARG A 583 -34.66 -2.35 -31.27
CA ARG A 583 -35.39 -2.29 -30.00
C ARG A 583 -35.67 -0.88 -29.48
N HIS A 584 -34.99 0.16 -30.00
CA HIS A 584 -34.99 1.52 -29.43
C HIS A 584 -36.21 2.38 -29.84
N MET A 585 -36.86 2.09 -30.97
CA MET A 585 -38.03 2.85 -31.44
C MET A 585 -39.26 2.71 -30.53
N HIS A 586 -39.44 1.56 -29.89
CA HIS A 586 -40.58 1.33 -28.99
C HIS A 586 -40.43 2.00 -27.61
N THR A 587 -39.23 2.42 -27.23
CA THR A 587 -38.92 2.92 -25.88
C THR A 587 -38.87 4.46 -25.81
N ALA A 588 -38.54 5.15 -26.90
CA ALA A 588 -38.73 6.61 -27.00
C ALA A 588 -40.22 7.03 -26.88
N GLU A 589 -41.13 6.12 -27.22
CA GLU A 589 -42.58 6.29 -27.07
C GLU A 589 -43.01 6.42 -25.59
N THR A 590 -42.27 5.85 -24.64
CA THR A 590 -42.69 5.77 -23.22
C THR A 590 -42.09 6.88 -22.35
N ALA A 591 -40.86 7.34 -22.63
CA ALA A 591 -40.22 8.46 -21.91
C ALA A 591 -40.99 9.80 -22.05
N ASN A 592 -41.89 9.89 -23.03
CA ASN A 592 -42.59 11.12 -23.43
C ASN A 592 -43.86 11.47 -22.63
N SER A 593 -44.25 10.72 -21.59
CA SER A 593 -45.50 11.00 -20.85
C SER A 593 -45.39 12.01 -19.69
N ILE A 594 -44.18 12.46 -19.30
CA ILE A 594 -43.99 13.21 -18.03
C ILE A 594 -43.21 14.54 -18.20
N ALA A 595 -42.59 14.82 -19.35
CA ALA A 595 -41.79 16.03 -19.52
C ALA A 595 -42.65 17.25 -19.89
N VAL A 596 -42.60 18.31 -19.07
CA VAL A 596 -43.22 19.62 -19.34
C VAL A 596 -42.58 20.23 -20.59
N GLU A 597 -43.40 20.77 -21.50
CA GLU A 597 -42.95 21.43 -22.73
C GLU A 597 -41.97 22.56 -22.40
N GLY A 598 -40.79 22.55 -23.02
CA GLY A 598 -39.69 23.48 -22.73
C GLY A 598 -38.78 23.09 -21.54
N SER A 599 -39.04 21.96 -20.85
CA SER A 599 -38.09 21.43 -19.87
C SER A 599 -36.86 20.84 -20.55
N THR A 600 -35.73 20.79 -19.82
CA THR A 600 -34.51 20.12 -20.26
C THR A 600 -34.73 18.66 -20.65
N ALA A 601 -35.62 17.95 -19.94
CA ALA A 601 -36.02 16.58 -20.29
C ALA A 601 -36.80 16.49 -21.61
N HIS A 602 -37.66 17.48 -21.90
CA HIS A 602 -38.40 17.56 -23.15
C HIS A 602 -37.47 17.82 -24.34
N GLU A 603 -36.55 18.79 -24.22
CA GLU A 603 -35.56 19.08 -25.26
C GLU A 603 -34.58 17.92 -25.47
N ALA A 604 -34.19 17.20 -24.41
CA ALA A 604 -33.39 15.99 -24.53
C ALA A 604 -34.13 14.88 -25.30
N ALA A 605 -35.43 14.68 -25.04
CA ALA A 605 -36.24 13.70 -25.75
C ALA A 605 -36.45 14.08 -27.25
N VAL A 606 -36.68 15.36 -27.54
CA VAL A 606 -36.74 15.88 -28.93
C VAL A 606 -35.41 15.62 -29.64
N ARG A 607 -34.28 15.91 -28.99
CA ARG A 607 -32.94 15.69 -29.53
C ARG A 607 -32.68 14.24 -29.88
N VAL A 608 -32.97 13.30 -28.97
CA VAL A 608 -32.81 11.86 -29.24
C VAL A 608 -33.64 11.42 -30.44
N CYS A 609 -34.87 11.93 -30.58
CA CYS A 609 -35.72 11.63 -31.73
C CYS A 609 -35.12 12.18 -33.05
N VAL A 610 -34.61 13.41 -33.04
CA VAL A 610 -33.98 14.03 -34.21
C VAL A 610 -32.69 13.30 -34.59
N GLU A 611 -31.87 12.92 -33.61
CA GLU A 611 -30.64 12.15 -33.81
C GLU A 611 -30.93 10.80 -34.50
N ALA A 612 -31.96 10.08 -34.03
CA ALA A 612 -32.38 8.82 -34.62
C ALA A 612 -32.84 8.99 -36.09
N VAL A 613 -33.61 10.06 -36.38
CA VAL A 613 -34.08 10.33 -37.76
C VAL A 613 -32.91 10.72 -38.67
N CYS A 614 -31.99 11.57 -38.22
CA CYS A 614 -30.81 11.96 -38.99
C CYS A 614 -29.90 10.77 -39.29
N ALA A 615 -29.69 9.89 -38.31
CA ALA A 615 -28.92 8.66 -38.49
C ALA A 615 -29.57 7.70 -39.51
N LEU A 616 -30.90 7.58 -39.48
CA LEU A 616 -31.66 6.77 -40.45
C LEU A 616 -31.48 7.32 -41.88
N VAL A 617 -31.64 8.63 -42.07
CA VAL A 617 -31.50 9.27 -43.38
C VAL A 617 -30.06 9.21 -43.89
N LYS A 618 -29.07 9.32 -42.99
CA LYS A 618 -27.66 9.16 -43.33
C LYS A 618 -27.34 7.74 -43.82
N ARG A 619 -27.99 6.73 -43.25
CA ARG A 619 -27.81 5.32 -43.62
C ARG A 619 -28.56 4.97 -44.92
N ASP A 620 -29.74 5.52 -45.12
CA ASP A 620 -30.53 5.34 -46.34
C ASP A 620 -31.16 6.69 -46.75
N PRO A 621 -30.50 7.43 -47.67
CA PRO A 621 -30.99 8.72 -48.14
C PRO A 621 -32.37 8.68 -48.78
N THR A 622 -32.82 7.51 -49.27
CA THR A 622 -34.16 7.36 -49.86
C THR A 622 -35.27 7.44 -48.81
N GLN A 623 -34.94 7.28 -47.52
CA GLN A 623 -35.85 7.49 -46.40
C GLN A 623 -36.11 8.97 -46.10
N ALA A 624 -35.48 9.93 -46.79
CA ALA A 624 -35.79 11.35 -46.63
C ALA A 624 -37.24 11.72 -47.03
N GLY A 625 -37.93 10.89 -47.82
CA GLY A 625 -39.33 11.10 -48.21
C GLY A 625 -40.37 10.19 -47.52
N LEU A 626 -39.93 9.16 -46.81
CA LEU A 626 -40.78 8.09 -46.22
C LEU A 626 -41.35 8.32 -44.80
N PRO A 627 -40.92 9.28 -43.95
CA PRO A 627 -41.42 9.37 -42.57
C PRO A 627 -42.89 9.78 -42.50
N GLU A 628 -43.41 10.41 -43.56
CA GLU A 628 -44.77 10.91 -43.59
C GLU A 628 -45.79 9.78 -43.39
N THR A 629 -45.63 8.61 -44.01
CA THR A 629 -46.65 7.54 -43.92
C THR A 629 -46.58 6.75 -42.62
N LYS A 630 -45.40 6.35 -42.15
CA LYS A 630 -45.29 5.53 -40.91
C LYS A 630 -45.57 6.35 -39.65
N MET A 631 -45.11 7.59 -39.58
CA MET A 631 -45.36 8.47 -38.42
C MET A 631 -46.78 9.07 -38.44
N LEU A 632 -47.35 9.46 -39.60
CA LEU A 632 -48.77 9.84 -39.63
C LEU A 632 -49.71 8.68 -39.27
N THR A 633 -49.38 7.45 -39.68
CA THR A 633 -50.21 6.29 -39.34
C THR A 633 -50.16 6.00 -37.83
N ALA A 634 -49.02 6.22 -37.17
CA ALA A 634 -48.89 6.16 -35.71
C ALA A 634 -49.67 7.30 -35.02
N VAL A 635 -49.69 8.50 -35.62
CA VAL A 635 -50.40 9.71 -35.13
C VAL A 635 -51.93 9.63 -35.29
N ARG A 636 -52.45 8.85 -36.25
CA ARG A 636 -53.90 8.77 -36.58
C ARG A 636 -54.62 7.53 -36.01
N LYS A 637 -53.95 6.67 -35.24
CA LYS A 637 -54.56 5.43 -34.70
C LYS A 637 -55.65 5.78 -33.67
N PRO A 638 -56.93 5.37 -33.85
CA PRO A 638 -58.00 5.70 -32.90
C PRO A 638 -57.68 5.16 -31.50
N GLY A 639 -57.69 6.02 -30.49
CA GLY A 639 -57.36 5.68 -29.09
C GLY A 639 -55.94 6.05 -28.63
N TYR A 640 -55.11 6.62 -29.51
CA TYR A 640 -53.79 7.17 -29.17
C TYR A 640 -53.77 8.68 -29.49
N PRO A 641 -53.77 9.60 -28.49
CA PRO A 641 -53.57 11.01 -28.80
C PRO A 641 -52.13 11.23 -29.29
N PRO A 642 -51.90 11.91 -30.42
CA PRO A 642 -50.56 12.16 -30.90
C PRO A 642 -49.79 13.05 -29.91
N ARG A 643 -48.60 12.60 -29.49
CA ARG A 643 -47.79 13.26 -28.44
C ARG A 643 -46.94 14.39 -29.03
N LYS A 644 -46.96 15.55 -28.39
CA LYS A 644 -46.38 16.83 -28.86
C LYS A 644 -44.90 16.76 -29.29
N VAL A 645 -44.07 15.95 -28.61
CA VAL A 645 -42.62 15.82 -28.90
C VAL A 645 -42.35 15.22 -30.29
N HIS A 646 -43.11 14.20 -30.68
CA HIS A 646 -42.95 13.56 -31.99
C HIS A 646 -43.37 14.51 -33.11
N ILE A 647 -44.39 15.33 -32.84
CA ILE A 647 -44.80 16.40 -33.73
C ILE A 647 -43.63 17.38 -33.87
N VAL A 648 -43.12 17.97 -32.78
CA VAL A 648 -42.03 18.97 -32.83
C VAL A 648 -40.76 18.46 -33.50
N ALA A 649 -40.28 17.27 -33.15
CA ALA A 649 -39.10 16.66 -33.77
C ALA A 649 -39.30 16.44 -35.28
N TRP A 650 -40.46 15.92 -35.67
CA TRP A 650 -40.81 15.73 -37.07
C TRP A 650 -40.99 17.06 -37.80
N THR A 651 -41.62 18.07 -37.22
CA THR A 651 -41.82 19.37 -37.88
C THR A 651 -40.50 20.09 -38.12
N ARG A 652 -39.56 20.03 -37.16
CA ARG A 652 -38.22 20.61 -37.33
C ARG A 652 -37.42 19.87 -38.40
N TRP A 653 -37.48 18.55 -38.41
CA TRP A 653 -36.83 17.74 -39.44
C TRP A 653 -37.45 17.95 -40.82
N LYS A 654 -38.78 17.99 -40.94
CA LYS A 654 -39.48 18.28 -42.20
C LYS A 654 -39.18 19.68 -42.71
N ALA A 655 -39.13 20.69 -41.83
CA ALA A 655 -38.69 22.04 -42.21
C ALA A 655 -37.25 22.04 -42.75
N ALA A 656 -36.36 21.22 -42.20
CA ALA A 656 -35.01 21.04 -42.75
C ALA A 656 -35.04 20.45 -44.17
N CYS A 657 -35.83 19.40 -44.39
CA CYS A 657 -36.00 18.76 -45.69
C CYS A 657 -36.61 19.69 -46.75
N ASP A 658 -37.64 20.45 -46.38
CA ASP A 658 -38.32 21.39 -47.27
C ASP A 658 -37.39 22.54 -47.66
N ALA A 659 -36.66 23.12 -46.69
CA ALA A 659 -35.69 24.18 -46.94
C ALA A 659 -34.49 23.69 -47.78
N ALA A 660 -34.04 22.45 -47.56
CA ALA A 660 -32.99 21.85 -48.41
C ALA A 660 -33.48 21.62 -49.85
N SER A 661 -34.72 21.16 -50.03
CA SER A 661 -35.32 20.94 -51.35
C SER A 661 -35.56 22.24 -52.12
N ALA A 662 -35.84 23.34 -51.41
CA ALA A 662 -35.93 24.69 -51.97
C ALA A 662 -34.56 25.35 -52.26
N GLY A 663 -33.44 24.65 -51.98
CA GLY A 663 -32.08 25.17 -52.14
C GLY A 663 -31.67 26.20 -51.09
N GLN A 664 -32.46 26.37 -50.02
CA GLN A 664 -32.20 27.32 -48.93
C GLN A 664 -31.24 26.76 -47.87
N LEU A 665 -31.16 25.43 -47.75
CA LEU A 665 -30.22 24.72 -46.88
C LEU A 665 -29.43 23.67 -47.67
N SER A 666 -28.22 23.35 -47.21
CA SER A 666 -27.44 22.25 -47.78
C SER A 666 -28.10 20.90 -47.47
N PRO A 667 -28.15 19.94 -48.41
CA PRO A 667 -28.67 18.59 -48.15
C PRO A 667 -27.99 17.87 -46.98
N VAL A 668 -26.76 18.27 -46.63
CA VAL A 668 -25.99 17.75 -45.49
C VAL A 668 -26.69 18.03 -44.14
N VAL A 669 -27.47 19.12 -44.06
CA VAL A 669 -28.19 19.58 -42.86
C VAL A 669 -29.16 18.52 -42.33
N ILE A 670 -29.75 17.71 -43.21
CA ILE A 670 -30.76 16.69 -42.86
C ILE A 670 -30.15 15.51 -42.08
N THR A 671 -28.82 15.40 -42.09
CA THR A 671 -28.08 14.35 -41.38
C THR A 671 -27.34 14.85 -40.14
N ASP A 672 -27.44 16.15 -39.84
CA ASP A 672 -26.85 16.80 -38.67
C ASP A 672 -27.94 17.17 -37.65
N PRO A 673 -28.03 16.44 -36.53
CA PRO A 673 -29.06 16.66 -35.52
C PRO A 673 -29.03 18.07 -34.91
N ASP A 674 -27.85 18.66 -34.74
CA ASP A 674 -27.70 20.00 -34.15
C ASP A 674 -28.29 21.07 -35.06
N GLN A 675 -28.06 20.93 -36.37
CA GLN A 675 -28.61 21.86 -37.35
C GLN A 675 -30.12 21.71 -37.49
N VAL A 676 -30.65 20.48 -37.49
CA VAL A 676 -32.11 20.24 -37.51
C VAL A 676 -32.78 20.81 -36.25
N LEU A 677 -32.17 20.65 -35.08
CA LEU A 677 -32.70 21.17 -33.82
C LEU A 677 -32.66 22.70 -33.74
N SER A 678 -31.72 23.34 -34.43
CA SER A 678 -31.59 24.81 -34.48
C SER A 678 -32.70 25.49 -35.31
N LEU A 679 -33.44 24.73 -36.12
CA LEU A 679 -34.51 25.29 -36.93
C LEU A 679 -35.72 25.68 -36.08
N PRO A 680 -36.34 26.83 -36.35
CA PRO A 680 -37.51 27.27 -35.62
C PRO A 680 -38.67 26.30 -35.85
N THR A 681 -39.38 25.96 -34.78
CA THR A 681 -40.60 25.16 -34.88
C THR A 681 -41.67 25.96 -35.66
N PRO A 682 -42.20 25.47 -36.80
CA PRO A 682 -43.13 26.22 -37.64
C PRO A 682 -44.41 26.65 -36.89
N GLU A 683 -44.88 27.88 -37.10
CA GLU A 683 -46.03 28.44 -36.35
C GLU A 683 -47.32 27.61 -36.45
N TRP A 684 -47.58 26.99 -37.61
CA TRP A 684 -48.78 26.16 -37.82
C TRP A 684 -48.84 24.93 -36.89
N SER A 685 -47.70 24.46 -36.39
CA SER A 685 -47.64 23.33 -35.45
C SER A 685 -47.99 23.73 -34.00
N LYS A 686 -47.89 25.02 -33.66
CA LYS A 686 -48.24 25.54 -32.32
C LYS A 686 -49.76 25.47 -32.05
N GLY A 687 -50.59 25.38 -33.10
CA GLY A 687 -52.06 25.32 -33.01
C GLY A 687 -52.67 23.91 -32.94
N GLN A 688 -51.92 22.84 -33.22
CA GLN A 688 -52.47 21.47 -33.25
C GLN A 688 -52.62 20.81 -31.87
N GLY A 689 -52.26 21.51 -30.80
CA GLY A 689 -52.27 21.01 -29.41
C GLY A 689 -53.60 21.17 -28.65
N VAL A 690 -54.67 21.69 -29.26
CA VAL A 690 -55.98 21.86 -28.60
C VAL A 690 -57.02 20.93 -29.23
N TYR A 691 -56.93 19.63 -28.94
CA TYR A 691 -58.10 18.75 -29.08
C TYR A 691 -58.99 18.95 -27.84
N ARG A 692 -60.10 19.69 -27.99
CA ARG A 692 -61.19 19.67 -27.00
C ARG A 692 -61.74 18.25 -26.94
N LEU A 693 -61.63 17.60 -25.78
CA LEU A 693 -62.42 16.41 -25.46
C LEU A 693 -63.90 16.81 -25.56
N GLY A 694 -64.56 16.36 -26.61
CA GLY A 694 -66.00 16.55 -26.80
C GLY A 694 -66.76 15.89 -25.66
N VAL A 695 -67.50 16.71 -24.92
CA VAL A 695 -68.61 16.29 -24.08
C VAL A 695 -69.63 15.60 -24.99
N GLY A 696 -69.90 14.33 -24.74
CA GLY A 696 -70.96 13.59 -25.42
C GLY A 696 -72.35 14.11 -25.05
N PRO A 697 -73.35 14.02 -25.94
CA PRO A 697 -74.70 14.50 -25.69
C PRO A 697 -75.53 13.46 -24.94
N SER A 698 -76.00 13.82 -23.75
CA SER A 698 -77.26 13.37 -23.14
C SER A 698 -77.48 14.15 -21.84
N ASP A 699 -78.61 14.76 -21.51
CA ASP A 699 -79.80 15.23 -22.21
C ASP A 699 -80.63 15.91 -21.10
N LYS A 700 -81.24 17.07 -21.34
CA LYS A 700 -82.21 17.77 -20.46
C LYS A 700 -81.75 18.31 -19.11
#